data_AF-A0A9C7Z6D8-F1
#
_entry.id   AF-A0A9C7Z6D8-F1
#
_cell.length_a   1.000
_cell.length_b   1.000
_cell.length_c   1.000
_cell.angle_alpha   90.00
_cell.angle_beta   90.00
_cell.angle_gamma   90.00
#
_symmetry.space_group_name_H-M   'P 1'
#
loop_
_entity.id
_entity.type
_entity.pdbx_description
1 polymer ?
#
loop_
_entity_poly.entity_id
_entity_poly.type
_entity_poly.pdbx_seq_one_letter_code
_entity_poly.pdbx_strand_id
1 'polypeptide(L)'
;MNMRIKIEKNGQAGVYLDDVAWISQIGLRLPQHKVWKTDSDGIVGGNWSTSHGEDEHGSYELWQREFSLDGEAFLSLSLRMHESSLLINGELLRDIDALKREESFEDATLLVPTFTFPEEMSFFLSTFGLDGINDDHPGGYWPTAKIGRGPHDLPKEAFAPLVLFSDDKALVISPANLFLTSPLVRTDGGVGRGLHGAVDHLPAGTRLETLFVLGDDVTDALLHLGDILLARGGKKRPSSDSHPLTSSLGWWNAYGGYYSELMHPLNGEILEELATYFKKEGIPVRYLGLDLWYPYQEIGQAIRYIPDPSKYPNGLSGITKRTGLPYVLHLSALSKENAYGVDGADPQVYQTIAQELKSEGGIVAWHDWLRTQQHFTSALQRDPTAAERWFAGMAEAFEEEGLAVLLCMQTMGMNLAATAHPNIIAARSYTDYLFGQSQQLEKLAAQGMPGFEKERTPRQAYILNNILLGMVLHALGMQPFHDLFITNSHHPEGFGDALATQEALLRALSGGVVGIGDQVGKVDKTIIDQLAFPDGILAKPDHPLYPLQESLGEDILVAYTESRLNDEVRWVYLAIFNISEKETPYRVNTRLLYENTHVIYDYFGKKIVSQVRGVLRPAEASYFILAPEKEGIGFLGLGDKFIAAPSSHIRGLQEAEGRVQVVLSLPLGGTYPLKVFCSGKLAAEAKGAEVLEVTSMSNLYTVWVRPTDESFSLSLAGRTMS
;
A
#
# COMPACT_ATOMS: atom_id res chain seq x y z
N MET A 1 -21.40 20.79 -3.62
CA MET A 1 -21.40 20.24 -4.98
C MET A 1 -22.07 18.89 -4.87
N ASN A 2 -23.14 18.62 -5.63
CA ASN A 2 -23.94 17.42 -5.37
C ASN A 2 -23.85 16.47 -6.56
N MET A 3 -23.48 15.21 -6.30
CA MET A 3 -23.56 14.14 -7.28
C MET A 3 -25.03 13.84 -7.59
N ARG A 4 -25.37 13.69 -8.87
CA ARG A 4 -26.75 13.45 -9.33
C ARG A 4 -26.81 12.47 -10.49
N ILE A 5 -27.90 11.70 -10.53
CA ILE A 5 -28.24 10.85 -11.67
C ILE A 5 -29.11 11.66 -12.65
N LYS A 6 -28.81 11.58 -13.95
CA LYS A 6 -29.68 12.08 -15.02
C LYS A 6 -29.93 10.95 -16.02
N ILE A 7 -31.18 10.79 -16.46
CA ILE A 7 -31.52 9.88 -17.57
C ILE A 7 -31.31 10.63 -18.89
N GLU A 8 -30.43 10.09 -19.73
CA GLU A 8 -30.05 10.65 -21.02
C GLU A 8 -31.10 10.36 -22.10
N LYS A 9 -30.99 11.03 -23.26
CA LYS A 9 -31.97 10.89 -24.36
C LYS A 9 -32.08 9.47 -24.92
N ASN A 10 -31.03 8.67 -24.76
CA ASN A 10 -31.00 7.25 -25.14
C ASN A 10 -31.61 6.32 -24.07
N GLY A 11 -32.12 6.86 -22.95
CA GLY A 11 -32.72 6.11 -21.85
C GLY A 11 -31.72 5.52 -20.85
N GLN A 12 -30.42 5.72 -21.06
CA GLN A 12 -29.36 5.30 -20.12
C GLN A 12 -29.15 6.35 -19.04
N ALA A 13 -28.57 5.95 -17.90
CA ALA A 13 -28.23 6.87 -16.82
C ALA A 13 -26.83 7.44 -17.00
N GLY A 14 -26.62 8.66 -16.52
CA GLY A 14 -25.30 9.27 -16.36
C GLY A 14 -25.14 9.89 -14.97
N VAL A 15 -23.90 10.06 -14.53
CA VAL A 15 -23.52 10.71 -13.26
C VAL A 15 -22.97 12.10 -13.55
N TYR A 16 -23.58 13.09 -12.90
CA TYR A 16 -23.25 14.49 -13.07
C TYR A 16 -22.81 15.07 -11.74
N LEU A 17 -21.72 15.85 -11.76
CA LEU A 17 -21.36 16.73 -10.67
C LEU A 17 -21.80 18.14 -11.06
N ASP A 18 -22.76 18.66 -10.32
CA ASP A 18 -23.55 19.83 -10.71
C ASP A 18 -24.18 19.67 -12.12
N ASP A 19 -23.62 20.33 -13.12
CA ASP A 19 -24.08 20.28 -14.51
C ASP A 19 -23.05 19.67 -15.49
N VAL A 20 -21.93 19.18 -14.98
CA VAL A 20 -20.89 18.52 -15.78
C VAL A 20 -21.07 17.01 -15.73
N ALA A 21 -21.14 16.36 -16.89
CA ALA A 21 -21.19 14.91 -16.98
C ALA A 21 -19.81 14.33 -16.69
N TRP A 22 -19.71 13.50 -15.65
CA TRP A 22 -18.48 12.75 -15.35
C TRP A 22 -18.56 11.33 -15.91
N ILE A 23 -19.75 10.76 -15.89
CA ILE A 23 -20.05 9.42 -16.38
C ILE A 23 -21.28 9.51 -17.27
N SER A 24 -21.21 8.90 -18.45
CA SER A 24 -22.33 8.81 -19.39
C SER A 24 -22.62 7.36 -19.75
N GLN A 25 -23.82 7.11 -20.27
CA GLN A 25 -24.17 5.82 -20.89
C GLN A 25 -23.99 4.59 -19.98
N ILE A 26 -24.42 4.68 -18.72
CA ILE A 26 -24.46 3.52 -17.82
C ILE A 26 -25.41 2.46 -18.40
N GLY A 27 -24.84 1.30 -18.74
CA GLY A 27 -25.53 0.19 -19.38
C GLY A 27 -24.85 -1.14 -19.09
N LEU A 28 -25.04 -2.12 -19.98
CA LEU A 28 -24.39 -3.42 -19.88
C LEU A 28 -24.03 -4.04 -21.24
N ARG A 29 -23.18 -5.06 -21.20
CA ARG A 29 -22.90 -5.95 -22.34
C ARG A 29 -22.92 -7.41 -21.88
N LEU A 30 -23.61 -8.26 -22.63
CA LEU A 30 -23.71 -9.69 -22.34
C LEU A 30 -23.15 -10.47 -23.54
N PRO A 31 -22.13 -11.31 -23.39
CA PRO A 31 -21.72 -12.18 -24.49
C PRO A 31 -22.64 -13.41 -24.52
N GLN A 32 -23.11 -13.75 -25.72
CA GLN A 32 -23.75 -15.03 -25.99
C GLN A 32 -23.01 -15.69 -27.15
N HIS A 33 -22.47 -16.89 -26.93
CA HIS A 33 -21.70 -17.62 -27.95
C HIS A 33 -20.56 -16.76 -28.54
N LYS A 34 -19.82 -16.05 -27.68
CA LYS A 34 -18.75 -15.09 -28.01
C LYS A 34 -19.17 -13.82 -28.76
N VAL A 35 -20.47 -13.58 -28.99
CA VAL A 35 -20.98 -12.36 -29.63
C VAL A 35 -21.58 -11.44 -28.57
N TRP A 36 -21.17 -10.17 -28.56
CA TRP A 36 -21.71 -9.17 -27.63
C TRP A 36 -23.14 -8.78 -27.99
N LYS A 37 -24.03 -8.89 -27.00
CA LYS A 37 -25.35 -8.27 -26.96
C LYS A 37 -25.29 -6.99 -26.13
N THR A 38 -26.01 -5.96 -26.55
CA THR A 38 -26.04 -4.62 -25.92
C THR A 38 -27.46 -4.08 -25.91
N ASP A 39 -27.68 -2.95 -25.22
CA ASP A 39 -28.96 -2.23 -25.18
C ASP A 39 -29.51 -1.84 -26.58
N SER A 40 -28.65 -1.85 -27.60
CA SER A 40 -29.00 -1.60 -29.01
C SER A 40 -29.06 -2.87 -29.86
N ASP A 41 -28.67 -4.03 -29.32
CA ASP A 41 -28.62 -5.33 -29.99
C ASP A 41 -28.99 -6.47 -29.02
N GLY A 42 -30.26 -6.84 -29.02
CA GLY A 42 -30.80 -8.02 -28.32
C GLY A 42 -31.20 -7.81 -26.86
N ILE A 43 -30.65 -6.81 -26.17
CA ILE A 43 -31.01 -6.49 -24.79
C ILE A 43 -31.97 -5.29 -24.77
N VAL A 44 -33.10 -5.43 -24.07
CA VAL A 44 -34.12 -4.37 -23.98
C VAL A 44 -34.26 -3.92 -22.53
N GLY A 45 -34.00 -2.64 -22.26
CA GLY A 45 -34.22 -2.03 -20.95
C GLY A 45 -35.66 -1.56 -20.77
N GLY A 46 -36.24 -1.88 -19.62
CA GLY A 46 -37.53 -1.35 -19.18
C GLY A 46 -37.46 0.11 -18.72
N ASN A 47 -38.61 0.63 -18.26
CA ASN A 47 -38.68 1.97 -17.70
C ASN A 47 -37.95 2.06 -16.35
N TRP A 48 -37.40 3.24 -16.06
CA TRP A 48 -36.87 3.55 -14.74
C TRP A 48 -37.99 3.74 -13.73
N SER A 49 -37.87 3.13 -12.56
CA SER A 49 -38.61 3.48 -11.35
C SER A 49 -37.69 4.20 -10.38
N THR A 50 -38.25 5.14 -9.60
CA THR A 50 -37.52 5.87 -8.57
C THR A 50 -38.21 5.76 -7.22
N SER A 51 -37.40 5.69 -6.17
CA SER A 51 -37.85 5.72 -4.78
C SER A 51 -36.79 6.36 -3.89
N HIS A 52 -37.17 6.69 -2.66
CA HIS A 52 -36.26 7.20 -1.64
C HIS A 52 -36.26 6.27 -0.45
N GLY A 53 -35.12 6.15 0.22
CA GLY A 53 -34.98 5.37 1.44
C GLY A 53 -33.87 5.92 2.33
N GLU A 54 -33.59 5.19 3.38
CA GLU A 54 -32.55 5.51 4.36
C GLU A 54 -31.88 4.20 4.78
N ASP A 55 -30.55 4.21 4.88
CA ASP A 55 -29.76 3.11 5.42
C ASP A 55 -28.64 3.65 6.33
N GLU A 56 -27.67 2.80 6.68
CA GLU A 56 -26.54 3.18 7.56
C GLU A 56 -25.63 4.27 6.98
N HIS A 57 -25.69 4.52 5.66
CA HIS A 57 -24.99 5.60 4.97
C HIS A 57 -25.87 6.83 4.76
N GLY A 58 -27.05 6.88 5.40
CA GLY A 58 -27.98 8.00 5.36
C GLY A 58 -29.07 7.87 4.30
N SER A 59 -29.68 8.99 3.95
CA SER A 59 -30.74 9.04 2.94
C SER A 59 -30.19 8.74 1.55
N TYR A 60 -30.94 7.98 0.76
CA TYR A 60 -30.59 7.66 -0.63
C TYR A 60 -31.76 7.84 -1.60
N GLU A 61 -31.42 8.07 -2.86
CA GLU A 61 -32.31 7.92 -4.01
C GLU A 61 -32.00 6.60 -4.71
N LEU A 62 -33.02 5.81 -4.99
CA LEU A 62 -32.91 4.52 -5.65
C LEU A 62 -33.59 4.57 -7.02
N TRP A 63 -32.80 4.33 -8.07
CA TRP A 63 -33.27 4.16 -9.44
C TRP A 63 -33.17 2.68 -9.82
N GLN A 64 -34.21 2.11 -10.41
CA GLN A 64 -34.22 0.71 -10.83
C GLN A 64 -34.81 0.53 -12.22
N ARG A 65 -34.28 -0.45 -12.97
CA ARG A 65 -34.87 -0.93 -14.22
C ARG A 65 -34.50 -2.40 -14.42
N GLU A 66 -35.35 -3.12 -15.15
CA GLU A 66 -35.06 -4.49 -15.58
C GLU A 66 -34.63 -4.53 -17.04
N PHE A 67 -33.80 -5.51 -17.36
CA PHE A 67 -33.36 -5.82 -18.70
C PHE A 67 -33.89 -7.18 -19.11
N SER A 68 -34.40 -7.26 -20.34
CA SER A 68 -34.88 -8.48 -20.97
C SER A 68 -33.99 -8.89 -22.13
N LEU A 69 -33.84 -10.20 -22.28
CA LEU A 69 -33.12 -10.87 -23.36
C LEU A 69 -34.04 -11.93 -23.94
N ASP A 70 -34.24 -11.91 -25.25
CA ASP A 70 -35.20 -12.78 -25.96
C ASP A 70 -36.63 -12.73 -25.39
N GLY A 71 -37.02 -11.56 -24.86
CA GLY A 71 -38.36 -11.30 -24.31
C GLY A 71 -38.54 -11.70 -22.84
N GLU A 72 -37.51 -12.25 -22.20
CA GLU A 72 -37.54 -12.64 -20.79
C GLU A 72 -36.59 -11.79 -19.95
N ALA A 73 -37.07 -11.29 -18.80
CA ALA A 73 -36.26 -10.56 -17.84
C ALA A 73 -35.08 -11.43 -17.38
N PHE A 74 -33.89 -10.84 -17.32
CA PHE A 74 -32.68 -11.58 -16.94
C PHE A 74 -31.76 -10.82 -15.99
N LEU A 75 -31.86 -9.48 -15.95
CA LEU A 75 -31.04 -8.66 -15.05
C LEU A 75 -31.84 -7.49 -14.51
N SER A 76 -31.75 -7.24 -13.21
CA SER A 76 -32.21 -6.01 -12.56
C SER A 76 -31.02 -5.11 -12.30
N LEU A 77 -31.08 -3.86 -12.76
CA LEU A 77 -30.07 -2.84 -12.50
C LEU A 77 -30.63 -1.84 -11.49
N SER A 78 -29.88 -1.62 -10.42
CA SER A 78 -30.21 -0.65 -9.38
C SER A 78 -29.06 0.34 -9.18
N LEU A 79 -29.40 1.63 -9.08
CA LEU A 79 -28.50 2.74 -8.79
C LEU A 79 -28.95 3.37 -7.46
N ARG A 80 -28.21 3.11 -6.38
CA ARG A 80 -28.46 3.70 -5.06
C ARG A 80 -27.50 4.86 -4.83
N MET A 81 -28.01 6.08 -4.89
CA MET A 81 -27.26 7.32 -4.79
C MET A 81 -27.40 7.93 -3.38
N HIS A 82 -26.28 8.08 -2.69
CA HIS A 82 -26.11 8.89 -1.49
C HIS A 82 -25.50 10.26 -1.86
N GLU A 83 -25.24 11.11 -0.87
CA GLU A 83 -24.66 12.44 -1.10
C GLU A 83 -23.33 12.41 -1.88
N SER A 84 -22.46 11.46 -1.53
CA SER A 84 -21.08 11.35 -2.03
C SER A 84 -20.75 9.99 -2.64
N SER A 85 -21.70 9.05 -2.69
CA SER A 85 -21.46 7.71 -3.21
C SER A 85 -22.64 7.17 -4.01
N LEU A 86 -22.34 6.32 -4.97
CA LEU A 86 -23.31 5.60 -5.80
C LEU A 86 -22.94 4.12 -5.81
N LEU A 87 -23.85 3.28 -5.33
CA LEU A 87 -23.78 1.83 -5.48
C LEU A 87 -24.60 1.41 -6.70
N ILE A 88 -23.92 0.84 -7.69
CA ILE A 88 -24.53 0.23 -8.87
C ILE A 88 -24.58 -1.28 -8.65
N ASN A 89 -25.76 -1.88 -8.64
CA ASN A 89 -25.93 -3.33 -8.48
C ASN A 89 -26.69 -3.91 -9.68
N GLY A 90 -26.03 -4.82 -10.39
CA GLY A 90 -26.64 -5.70 -11.39
C GLY A 90 -26.92 -7.07 -10.81
N GLU A 91 -28.18 -7.44 -10.65
CA GLU A 91 -28.62 -8.75 -10.11
C GLU A 91 -29.22 -9.61 -11.21
N LEU A 92 -28.69 -10.83 -11.38
CA LEU A 92 -29.25 -11.80 -12.33
C LEU A 92 -30.59 -12.35 -11.82
N LEU A 93 -31.61 -12.30 -12.66
CA LEU A 93 -32.97 -12.77 -12.35
C LEU A 93 -33.20 -14.23 -12.75
N ARG A 94 -32.31 -14.79 -13.56
CA ARG A 94 -32.29 -16.18 -14.00
C ARG A 94 -30.85 -16.60 -14.29
N ASP A 95 -30.62 -17.90 -14.38
CA ASP A 95 -29.35 -18.47 -14.79
C ASP A 95 -28.97 -17.99 -16.20
N ILE A 96 -27.69 -17.73 -16.40
CA ILE A 96 -27.12 -17.33 -17.70
C ILE A 96 -25.93 -18.23 -18.02
N ASP A 97 -26.00 -18.86 -19.19
CA ASP A 97 -24.99 -19.76 -19.73
C ASP A 97 -24.29 -19.16 -20.96
N ALA A 98 -23.28 -19.87 -21.46
CA ALA A 98 -22.54 -19.54 -22.68
C ALA A 98 -21.87 -18.16 -22.63
N LEU A 99 -21.45 -17.78 -21.42
CA LEU A 99 -20.74 -16.54 -21.12
C LEU A 99 -19.25 -16.60 -21.49
N LYS A 100 -18.67 -17.80 -21.59
CA LYS A 100 -17.23 -17.95 -21.76
C LYS A 100 -16.76 -17.26 -23.05
N ARG A 101 -15.75 -16.40 -22.92
CA ARG A 101 -15.07 -15.74 -24.04
C ARG A 101 -13.68 -16.32 -24.23
N GLU A 102 -12.78 -16.00 -23.32
CA GLU A 102 -11.36 -16.40 -23.32
C GLU A 102 -10.88 -16.56 -21.87
N GLU A 103 -9.80 -17.31 -21.64
CA GLU A 103 -9.27 -17.46 -20.28
C GLU A 103 -8.32 -16.29 -19.95
N SER A 104 -8.93 -15.13 -19.72
CA SER A 104 -8.25 -13.84 -19.55
C SER A 104 -9.05 -12.85 -18.70
N PHE A 105 -8.34 -12.05 -17.90
CA PHE A 105 -8.90 -10.87 -17.22
C PHE A 105 -9.11 -9.68 -18.18
N GLU A 106 -8.37 -9.59 -19.28
CA GLU A 106 -8.52 -8.53 -20.29
C GLU A 106 -9.78 -8.74 -21.15
N ASP A 107 -10.09 -9.99 -21.45
CA ASP A 107 -11.25 -10.40 -22.24
C ASP A 107 -12.43 -10.83 -21.35
N ALA A 108 -12.77 -9.95 -20.41
CA ALA A 108 -13.84 -10.20 -19.44
C ALA A 108 -15.20 -10.55 -20.10
N THR A 109 -16.01 -11.29 -19.35
CA THR A 109 -17.40 -11.62 -19.66
C THR A 109 -18.37 -10.79 -18.80
N LEU A 110 -19.64 -10.74 -19.20
CA LEU A 110 -20.74 -9.99 -18.57
C LEU A 110 -20.30 -8.62 -18.01
N LEU A 111 -20.41 -7.57 -18.81
CA LEU A 111 -20.04 -6.23 -18.37
C LEU A 111 -21.21 -5.50 -17.74
N VAL A 112 -21.19 -5.30 -16.42
CA VAL A 112 -22.21 -4.58 -15.66
C VAL A 112 -21.57 -3.83 -14.48
N PRO A 113 -21.59 -2.48 -14.47
CA PRO A 113 -22.00 -1.60 -15.56
C PRO A 113 -20.91 -1.45 -16.64
N THR A 114 -21.32 -1.05 -17.85
CA THR A 114 -20.47 -0.30 -18.79
C THR A 114 -20.80 1.17 -18.73
N PHE A 115 -19.81 2.03 -18.96
CA PHE A 115 -20.00 3.49 -19.02
C PHE A 115 -18.88 4.17 -19.81
N THR A 116 -19.13 5.41 -20.25
CA THR A 116 -18.15 6.28 -20.90
C THR A 116 -17.85 7.48 -20.01
N PHE A 117 -16.69 8.13 -20.24
CA PHE A 117 -16.30 9.35 -19.53
C PHE A 117 -15.57 10.31 -20.47
N PRO A 118 -15.53 11.63 -20.16
CA PRO A 118 -15.01 12.64 -21.07
C PRO A 118 -13.50 12.51 -21.37
N GLU A 119 -13.09 12.93 -22.58
CA GLU A 119 -11.69 12.93 -23.04
C GLU A 119 -10.79 13.85 -22.22
N GLU A 120 -11.35 14.90 -21.63
CA GLU A 120 -10.61 15.88 -20.84
C GLU A 120 -10.27 15.43 -19.44
N MET A 121 -10.89 14.35 -18.92
CA MET A 121 -10.67 13.86 -17.57
C MET A 121 -9.31 13.17 -17.45
N SER A 122 -8.55 13.55 -16.42
CA SER A 122 -7.38 12.80 -16.01
C SER A 122 -7.83 11.53 -15.29
N PHE A 123 -7.00 10.50 -15.33
CA PHE A 123 -7.22 9.30 -14.53
C PHE A 123 -5.97 8.83 -13.82
N PHE A 124 -6.19 8.18 -12.68
CA PHE A 124 -5.24 7.31 -11.99
C PHE A 124 -5.88 5.93 -11.84
N LEU A 125 -5.13 4.86 -12.04
CA LEU A 125 -5.60 3.50 -11.79
C LEU A 125 -4.48 2.57 -11.33
N SER A 126 -4.85 1.41 -10.81
CA SER A 126 -3.93 0.30 -10.58
C SER A 126 -4.25 -0.87 -11.51
N THR A 127 -3.25 -1.40 -12.23
CA THR A 127 -3.41 -2.62 -13.03
C THR A 127 -3.71 -3.83 -12.13
N PHE A 128 -4.46 -4.80 -12.64
CA PHE A 128 -5.08 -5.83 -11.80
C PHE A 128 -4.08 -6.87 -11.26
N GLY A 129 -3.04 -7.20 -12.03
CA GLY A 129 -1.97 -8.13 -11.64
C GLY A 129 -2.09 -9.53 -12.22
N LEU A 130 -3.15 -9.82 -13.00
CA LEU A 130 -3.29 -11.03 -13.81
C LEU A 130 -3.84 -10.65 -15.19
N ASP A 131 -3.41 -11.37 -16.21
CA ASP A 131 -3.80 -11.23 -17.61
C ASP A 131 -4.47 -12.52 -18.13
N GLY A 132 -3.88 -13.20 -19.12
CA GLY A 132 -4.43 -14.40 -19.76
C GLY A 132 -3.49 -15.60 -19.69
N ILE A 133 -4.03 -16.80 -19.92
CA ILE A 133 -3.35 -18.09 -19.67
C ILE A 133 -2.08 -18.37 -20.48
N ASN A 134 -1.72 -17.57 -21.48
CA ASN A 134 -0.51 -17.80 -22.26
C ASN A 134 0.79 -17.39 -21.54
N ASP A 135 0.69 -16.90 -20.31
CA ASP A 135 1.84 -16.60 -19.47
C ASP A 135 2.49 -17.88 -18.92
N ASP A 136 3.80 -18.00 -19.11
CA ASP A 136 4.61 -19.00 -18.42
C ASP A 136 4.66 -18.72 -16.91
N HIS A 137 5.06 -19.72 -16.11
CA HIS A 137 5.40 -19.54 -14.69
C HIS A 137 6.32 -18.31 -14.53
N PRO A 138 5.98 -17.34 -13.66
CA PRO A 138 5.08 -17.41 -12.50
C PRO A 138 3.60 -17.04 -12.74
N GLY A 139 3.21 -16.63 -13.94
CA GLY A 139 1.88 -16.09 -14.25
C GLY A 139 1.65 -14.66 -13.74
N GLY A 140 1.23 -13.78 -14.66
CA GLY A 140 0.85 -12.39 -14.36
C GLY A 140 1.99 -11.49 -13.88
N TYR A 141 1.64 -10.28 -13.48
CA TYR A 141 2.57 -9.18 -13.26
C TYR A 141 2.29 -8.42 -11.96
N TRP A 142 3.27 -7.65 -11.47
CA TRP A 142 3.04 -6.79 -10.32
C TRP A 142 2.06 -5.67 -10.69
N PRO A 143 0.97 -5.48 -9.91
CA PRO A 143 0.12 -4.31 -10.05
C PRO A 143 0.95 -3.03 -10.13
N THR A 144 0.60 -2.13 -11.05
CA THR A 144 1.30 -0.87 -11.29
C THR A 144 0.32 0.28 -11.36
N ALA A 145 0.77 1.45 -10.91
CA ALA A 145 0.05 2.69 -11.10
C ALA A 145 0.12 3.14 -12.58
N LYS A 146 -1.02 3.55 -13.14
CA LYS A 146 -1.09 4.25 -14.43
C LYS A 146 -1.77 5.59 -14.24
N ILE A 147 -1.25 6.61 -14.91
CA ILE A 147 -1.81 7.96 -14.96
C ILE A 147 -1.93 8.32 -16.44
N GLY A 148 -3.06 8.89 -16.82
CA GLY A 148 -3.32 9.28 -18.22
C GLY A 148 -4.52 10.21 -18.34
N ARG A 149 -4.98 10.44 -19.56
CA ARG A 149 -6.09 11.36 -19.83
C ARG A 149 -7.05 10.78 -20.87
N GLY A 150 -8.34 10.78 -20.54
CA GLY A 150 -9.39 10.26 -21.40
C GLY A 150 -9.40 8.73 -21.54
N PRO A 151 -10.47 8.16 -22.11
CA PRO A 151 -10.64 6.71 -22.26
C PRO A 151 -9.66 6.06 -23.25
N HIS A 152 -9.09 6.83 -24.18
CA HIS A 152 -8.15 6.29 -25.18
C HIS A 152 -6.81 5.86 -24.58
N ASP A 153 -6.37 6.54 -23.52
CA ASP A 153 -5.12 6.29 -22.81
C ASP A 153 -5.23 5.13 -21.79
N LEU A 154 -6.43 4.59 -21.55
CA LEU A 154 -6.61 3.44 -20.67
C LEU A 154 -5.78 2.23 -21.15
N PRO A 155 -5.14 1.50 -20.23
CA PRO A 155 -4.37 0.30 -20.57
C PRO A 155 -5.25 -0.79 -21.15
N LYS A 156 -4.62 -1.78 -21.78
CA LYS A 156 -5.31 -2.99 -22.23
C LYS A 156 -5.55 -3.93 -21.05
N GLU A 157 -4.59 -3.97 -20.15
CA GLU A 157 -4.63 -4.72 -18.91
C GLU A 157 -5.90 -4.38 -18.11
N ALA A 158 -6.48 -5.38 -17.45
CA ALA A 158 -7.54 -5.15 -16.48
C ALA A 158 -7.01 -4.27 -15.31
N PHE A 159 -7.91 -3.57 -14.62
CA PHE A 159 -7.54 -2.63 -13.55
C PHE A 159 -8.61 -2.54 -12.46
N ALA A 160 -8.21 -2.13 -11.26
CA ALA A 160 -9.08 -1.68 -10.19
C ALA A 160 -8.24 -1.10 -9.04
N PRO A 161 -8.65 -0.01 -8.35
CA PRO A 161 -9.73 0.90 -8.74
C PRO A 161 -9.31 1.83 -9.90
N LEU A 162 -10.28 2.55 -10.46
CA LEU A 162 -10.08 3.67 -11.39
C LEU A 162 -10.51 4.96 -10.69
N VAL A 163 -9.67 5.99 -10.70
CA VAL A 163 -9.99 7.33 -10.21
C VAL A 163 -10.00 8.28 -11.40
N LEU A 164 -11.15 8.88 -11.70
CA LEU A 164 -11.24 10.01 -12.62
C LEU A 164 -11.10 11.29 -11.83
N PHE A 165 -10.37 12.29 -12.31
CA PHE A 165 -10.19 13.53 -11.56
C PHE A 165 -10.05 14.78 -12.45
N SER A 166 -10.52 15.89 -11.88
CA SER A 166 -10.31 17.27 -12.34
C SER A 166 -9.37 17.99 -11.37
N ASP A 167 -9.22 19.32 -11.51
CA ASP A 167 -8.34 20.10 -10.64
C ASP A 167 -8.77 20.08 -9.15
N ASP A 168 -10.06 19.89 -8.86
CA ASP A 168 -10.67 20.12 -7.54
C ASP A 168 -11.62 19.02 -7.04
N LYS A 169 -11.74 17.92 -7.81
CA LYS A 169 -12.57 16.75 -7.48
C LYS A 169 -11.97 15.48 -8.05
N ALA A 170 -12.32 14.36 -7.42
CA ALA A 170 -12.06 13.03 -7.94
C ALA A 170 -13.24 12.08 -7.70
N LEU A 171 -13.45 11.16 -8.62
CA LEU A 171 -14.46 10.11 -8.56
C LEU A 171 -13.75 8.76 -8.71
N VAL A 172 -13.69 7.99 -7.62
CA VAL A 172 -13.16 6.63 -7.66
C VAL A 172 -14.27 5.64 -7.99
N ILE A 173 -13.93 4.67 -8.83
CA ILE A 173 -14.78 3.60 -9.33
C ILE A 173 -14.10 2.27 -9.01
N SER A 174 -14.81 1.40 -8.31
CA SER A 174 -14.27 0.11 -7.87
C SER A 174 -15.35 -0.97 -7.87
N PRO A 175 -15.00 -2.23 -8.21
CA PRO A 175 -15.76 -3.38 -7.75
C PRO A 175 -15.98 -3.30 -6.23
N ALA A 176 -17.13 -3.76 -5.74
CA ALA A 176 -17.50 -3.83 -4.33
C ALA A 176 -17.85 -5.25 -3.85
N ASN A 177 -17.75 -6.25 -4.74
CA ASN A 177 -17.84 -7.67 -4.45
C ASN A 177 -17.17 -8.50 -5.56
N LEU A 178 -17.08 -9.83 -5.40
CA LEU A 178 -16.46 -10.75 -6.37
C LEU A 178 -15.06 -10.26 -6.84
N PHE A 179 -14.31 -9.69 -5.91
CA PHE A 179 -13.10 -8.94 -6.18
C PHE A 179 -12.04 -9.75 -6.92
N LEU A 180 -11.91 -11.04 -6.60
CA LEU A 180 -10.83 -11.88 -7.14
C LEU A 180 -11.00 -12.18 -8.63
N THR A 181 -12.22 -12.08 -9.16
CA THR A 181 -12.53 -12.46 -10.55
C THR A 181 -13.22 -11.36 -11.33
N SER A 182 -13.54 -10.21 -10.72
CA SER A 182 -14.33 -9.15 -11.35
C SER A 182 -13.61 -7.79 -11.43
N PRO A 183 -12.64 -7.61 -12.33
CA PRO A 183 -11.95 -6.33 -12.50
C PRO A 183 -12.78 -5.31 -13.30
N LEU A 184 -12.23 -4.10 -13.43
CA LEU A 184 -12.60 -3.18 -14.50
C LEU A 184 -11.75 -3.48 -15.74
N VAL A 185 -12.34 -3.28 -16.92
CA VAL A 185 -11.71 -3.44 -18.22
C VAL A 185 -12.02 -2.25 -19.12
N ARG A 186 -11.10 -1.95 -20.02
CA ARG A 186 -11.32 -0.95 -21.06
C ARG A 186 -12.42 -1.41 -22.01
N THR A 187 -13.26 -0.47 -22.43
CA THR A 187 -14.23 -0.65 -23.52
C THR A 187 -14.08 0.48 -24.54
N ASP A 188 -14.78 0.39 -25.68
CA ASP A 188 -14.79 1.48 -26.66
C ASP A 188 -15.34 2.78 -26.03
N GLY A 189 -14.46 3.77 -25.87
CA GLY A 189 -14.78 5.08 -25.30
C GLY A 189 -15.01 5.09 -23.79
N GLY A 190 -14.68 4.01 -23.06
CA GLY A 190 -14.98 3.94 -21.64
C GLY A 190 -14.50 2.68 -20.93
N VAL A 191 -15.26 2.26 -19.93
CA VAL A 191 -14.91 1.21 -18.98
C VAL A 191 -16.11 0.30 -18.76
N GLY A 192 -15.85 -0.98 -18.52
CA GLY A 192 -16.84 -1.93 -18.03
C GLY A 192 -16.30 -2.65 -16.81
N ARG A 193 -17.16 -2.98 -15.85
CA ARG A 193 -16.82 -4.01 -14.87
C ARG A 193 -17.28 -5.35 -15.39
N GLY A 194 -16.36 -6.31 -15.49
CA GLY A 194 -16.66 -7.65 -15.98
C GLY A 194 -16.20 -8.73 -15.01
N LEU A 195 -16.51 -9.98 -15.34
CA LEU A 195 -15.95 -11.17 -14.71
C LEU A 195 -14.84 -11.76 -15.61
N HIS A 196 -13.94 -12.54 -15.02
CA HIS A 196 -12.91 -13.26 -15.75
C HIS A 196 -13.52 -14.02 -16.94
N GLY A 197 -12.90 -13.93 -18.13
CA GLY A 197 -13.51 -14.41 -19.37
C GLY A 197 -13.78 -15.93 -19.43
N ALA A 198 -13.19 -16.70 -18.50
CA ALA A 198 -13.39 -18.15 -18.40
C ALA A 198 -14.69 -18.55 -17.71
N VAL A 199 -15.39 -17.60 -17.06
CA VAL A 199 -16.70 -17.83 -16.45
C VAL A 199 -17.73 -18.12 -17.54
N ASP A 200 -18.36 -19.31 -17.49
CA ASP A 200 -19.30 -19.76 -18.51
C ASP A 200 -20.76 -19.74 -18.08
N HIS A 201 -20.99 -19.95 -16.78
CA HIS A 201 -22.31 -20.02 -16.17
C HIS A 201 -22.36 -19.15 -14.92
N LEU A 202 -23.47 -18.43 -14.75
CA LEU A 202 -23.79 -17.70 -13.52
C LEU A 202 -25.24 -18.02 -13.09
N PRO A 203 -25.46 -18.38 -11.82
CA PRO A 203 -26.79 -18.68 -11.33
C PRO A 203 -27.63 -17.40 -11.11
N ALA A 204 -28.95 -17.58 -11.10
CA ALA A 204 -29.88 -16.56 -10.62
C ALA A 204 -29.49 -16.06 -9.21
N GLY A 205 -29.61 -14.75 -8.99
CA GLY A 205 -29.24 -14.09 -7.74
C GLY A 205 -27.78 -13.68 -7.64
N THR A 206 -26.91 -14.01 -8.61
CA THR A 206 -25.56 -13.41 -8.67
C THR A 206 -25.66 -11.89 -8.81
N ARG A 207 -24.86 -11.17 -8.02
CA ARG A 207 -24.82 -9.70 -7.97
C ARG A 207 -23.46 -9.17 -8.37
N LEU A 208 -23.43 -8.14 -9.19
CA LEU A 208 -22.26 -7.33 -9.48
C LEU A 208 -22.47 -5.93 -8.90
N GLU A 209 -21.86 -5.66 -7.75
CA GLU A 209 -21.93 -4.37 -7.03
C GLU A 209 -20.71 -3.48 -7.28
N THR A 210 -20.88 -2.31 -7.87
CA THR A 210 -19.79 -1.37 -8.21
C THR A 210 -20.02 -0.05 -7.48
N LEU A 211 -18.99 0.45 -6.80
CA LEU A 211 -19.03 1.72 -6.07
C LEU A 211 -18.41 2.84 -6.90
N PHE A 212 -19.08 3.99 -6.88
CA PHE A 212 -18.63 5.26 -7.42
C PHE A 212 -18.61 6.22 -6.23
N VAL A 213 -17.45 6.76 -5.87
CA VAL A 213 -17.27 7.55 -4.63
C VAL A 213 -16.57 8.86 -4.94
N LEU A 214 -17.19 9.96 -4.53
CA LEU A 214 -16.70 11.32 -4.73
C LEU A 214 -15.77 11.72 -3.59
N GLY A 215 -14.66 12.37 -3.94
CA GLY A 215 -13.76 13.05 -3.01
C GLY A 215 -13.27 14.38 -3.57
N ASP A 216 -12.58 15.14 -2.72
CA ASP A 216 -12.00 16.44 -3.07
C ASP A 216 -10.75 16.32 -3.95
N ASP A 217 -10.02 15.22 -3.84
CA ASP A 217 -8.89 14.87 -4.69
C ASP A 217 -8.73 13.33 -4.79
N VAL A 218 -7.76 12.88 -5.57
CA VAL A 218 -7.47 11.45 -5.77
C VAL A 218 -7.29 10.69 -4.46
N THR A 219 -6.57 11.27 -3.49
CA THR A 219 -6.30 10.64 -2.20
C THR A 219 -7.58 10.55 -1.36
N ASP A 220 -8.33 11.65 -1.25
CA ASP A 220 -9.58 11.71 -0.50
C ASP A 220 -10.62 10.74 -1.06
N ALA A 221 -10.79 10.67 -2.38
CA ALA A 221 -11.71 9.74 -3.02
C ALA A 221 -11.35 8.27 -2.69
N LEU A 222 -10.06 7.91 -2.74
CA LEU A 222 -9.59 6.56 -2.38
C LEU A 222 -9.83 6.26 -0.90
N LEU A 223 -9.52 7.20 0.00
CA LEU A 223 -9.78 7.03 1.44
C LEU A 223 -11.28 6.85 1.72
N HIS A 224 -12.13 7.61 1.05
CA HIS A 224 -13.58 7.49 1.18
C HIS A 224 -14.12 6.15 0.66
N LEU A 225 -13.63 5.67 -0.50
CA LEU A 225 -13.92 4.30 -0.97
C LEU A 225 -13.52 3.26 0.08
N GLY A 226 -12.32 3.42 0.62
CA GLY A 226 -11.81 2.58 1.68
C GLY A 226 -12.69 2.59 2.92
N ASP A 227 -13.19 3.75 3.36
CA ASP A 227 -14.07 3.86 4.52
C ASP A 227 -15.36 3.05 4.33
N ILE A 228 -15.96 3.13 3.14
CA ILE A 228 -17.16 2.37 2.80
C ILE A 228 -16.88 0.86 2.82
N LEU A 229 -15.80 0.41 2.16
CA LEU A 229 -15.48 -1.02 2.08
C LEU A 229 -15.05 -1.61 3.44
N LEU A 230 -14.23 -0.88 4.19
CA LEU A 230 -13.77 -1.28 5.52
C LEU A 230 -14.93 -1.34 6.52
N ALA A 231 -15.88 -0.40 6.46
CA ALA A 231 -17.07 -0.44 7.30
C ALA A 231 -17.93 -1.69 7.03
N ARG A 232 -18.14 -2.05 5.75
CA ARG A 232 -18.84 -3.30 5.36
C ARG A 232 -18.14 -4.54 5.90
N GLY A 233 -16.82 -4.53 5.92
CA GLY A 233 -15.97 -5.62 6.41
C GLY A 233 -15.72 -5.65 7.92
N GLY A 234 -16.18 -4.64 8.67
CA GLY A 234 -15.85 -4.49 10.10
C GLY A 234 -14.36 -4.24 10.37
N LYS A 235 -13.60 -3.80 9.36
CA LYS A 235 -12.15 -3.55 9.45
C LYS A 235 -11.86 -2.07 9.68
N LYS A 236 -10.70 -1.78 10.24
CA LYS A 236 -10.16 -0.42 10.36
C LYS A 236 -8.80 -0.34 9.70
N ARG A 237 -8.42 0.86 9.27
CA ARG A 237 -7.03 1.08 8.84
C ARG A 237 -6.08 0.81 10.01
N PRO A 238 -5.02 0.03 9.79
CA PRO A 238 -4.06 -0.30 10.84
C PRO A 238 -3.26 0.95 11.23
N SER A 239 -3.12 1.20 12.54
CA SER A 239 -2.12 2.14 13.02
C SER A 239 -0.71 1.55 12.84
N SER A 240 0.28 2.41 12.66
CA SER A 240 1.65 1.99 12.41
C SER A 240 2.29 1.21 13.57
N ASP A 241 1.71 1.30 14.77
CA ASP A 241 2.16 0.68 16.02
C ASP A 241 1.33 -0.54 16.46
N SER A 242 0.35 -0.98 15.65
CA SER A 242 -0.61 -2.03 16.03
C SER A 242 -0.02 -3.44 16.09
N HIS A 243 1.10 -3.70 15.41
CA HIS A 243 1.68 -5.04 15.29
C HIS A 243 3.20 -4.99 15.13
N PRO A 244 3.99 -5.94 15.70
CA PRO A 244 5.45 -5.95 15.57
C PRO A 244 6.00 -5.84 14.14
N LEU A 245 5.27 -6.41 13.16
CA LEU A 245 5.60 -6.31 11.73
C LEU A 245 5.76 -4.85 11.28
N THR A 246 4.85 -3.98 11.73
CA THR A 246 4.83 -2.56 11.37
C THR A 246 5.50 -1.71 12.45
N SER A 247 5.40 -2.03 13.72
CA SER A 247 5.97 -1.16 14.77
C SER A 247 7.49 -1.23 14.88
N SER A 248 8.13 -2.28 14.33
CA SER A 248 9.52 -2.58 14.63
C SER A 248 10.36 -2.94 13.40
N LEU A 249 11.68 -2.77 13.53
CA LEU A 249 12.64 -3.13 12.50
C LEU A 249 12.74 -4.65 12.33
N GLY A 250 12.58 -5.13 11.09
CA GLY A 250 12.80 -6.53 10.72
C GLY A 250 14.10 -6.75 9.93
N TRP A 251 14.59 -7.99 9.92
CA TRP A 251 15.63 -8.43 8.99
C TRP A 251 15.09 -9.55 8.10
N TRP A 252 15.41 -9.55 6.80
CA TRP A 252 14.76 -10.40 5.79
C TRP A 252 15.77 -11.02 4.82
N ASN A 253 15.48 -12.23 4.31
CA ASN A 253 16.28 -12.91 3.28
C ASN A 253 15.60 -13.03 1.91
N ALA A 254 14.65 -12.15 1.60
CA ALA A 254 13.97 -12.08 0.30
C ALA A 254 14.93 -11.67 -0.83
N TYR A 255 14.43 -11.68 -2.07
CA TYR A 255 15.20 -11.27 -3.24
C TYR A 255 15.68 -9.82 -3.17
N GLY A 256 17.00 -9.65 -3.26
CA GLY A 256 17.71 -8.38 -3.09
C GLY A 256 18.43 -8.26 -1.75
N GLY A 257 18.15 -9.18 -0.82
CA GLY A 257 18.91 -9.36 0.41
C GLY A 257 20.17 -10.17 0.16
N TYR A 258 21.18 -10.01 1.02
CA TYR A 258 22.44 -10.71 0.88
C TYR A 258 22.26 -12.23 0.98
N TYR A 259 21.49 -12.71 1.96
CA TYR A 259 21.26 -14.14 2.19
C TYR A 259 20.04 -14.73 1.45
N SER A 260 19.77 -14.25 0.24
CA SER A 260 18.70 -14.79 -0.59
C SER A 260 19.04 -16.16 -1.16
N GLU A 261 18.02 -16.97 -1.45
CA GLU A 261 18.17 -18.34 -1.97
C GLU A 261 19.00 -18.41 -3.25
N LEU A 262 18.91 -17.39 -4.12
CA LEU A 262 19.62 -17.35 -5.39
C LEU A 262 21.11 -17.05 -5.26
N MET A 263 21.53 -16.43 -4.15
CA MET A 263 22.89 -15.88 -4.00
C MET A 263 23.64 -16.51 -2.84
N HIS A 264 23.12 -16.38 -1.62
CA HIS A 264 23.73 -16.93 -0.41
C HIS A 264 22.66 -17.61 0.45
N PRO A 265 22.27 -18.86 0.12
CA PRO A 265 21.19 -19.57 0.82
C PRO A 265 21.35 -19.55 2.34
N LEU A 266 20.26 -19.16 3.01
CA LEU A 266 20.21 -19.07 4.46
C LEU A 266 20.06 -20.45 5.12
N ASN A 267 20.55 -20.58 6.35
CA ASN A 267 20.34 -21.76 7.19
C ASN A 267 20.28 -21.36 8.68
N GLY A 268 20.02 -22.35 9.54
CA GLY A 268 19.87 -22.13 10.98
C GLY A 268 21.12 -21.56 11.68
N GLU A 269 22.33 -21.92 11.23
CA GLU A 269 23.58 -21.41 11.84
C GLU A 269 23.75 -19.91 11.56
N ILE A 270 23.48 -19.48 10.32
CA ILE A 270 23.56 -18.07 9.93
C ILE A 270 22.50 -17.24 10.66
N LEU A 271 21.30 -17.77 10.89
CA LEU A 271 20.26 -17.09 11.68
C LEU A 271 20.72 -16.79 13.12
N GLU A 272 21.40 -17.74 13.75
CA GLU A 272 21.95 -17.56 15.10
C GLU A 272 23.14 -16.60 15.11
N GLU A 273 23.96 -16.62 14.06
CA GLU A 273 25.05 -15.66 13.87
C GLU A 273 24.50 -14.24 13.72
N LEU A 274 23.49 -14.02 12.87
CA LEU A 274 22.80 -12.75 12.70
C LEU A 274 22.21 -12.25 14.02
N ALA A 275 21.48 -13.09 14.74
CA ALA A 275 20.90 -12.72 16.04
C ALA A 275 21.99 -12.32 17.06
N THR A 276 23.10 -13.06 17.09
CA THR A 276 24.26 -12.74 17.95
C THR A 276 24.90 -11.41 17.55
N TYR A 277 25.08 -11.19 16.25
CA TYR A 277 25.60 -9.96 15.68
C TYR A 277 24.74 -8.75 16.04
N PHE A 278 23.42 -8.83 15.83
CA PHE A 278 22.49 -7.75 16.15
C PHE A 278 22.55 -7.38 17.63
N LYS A 279 22.52 -8.38 18.51
CA LYS A 279 22.63 -8.17 19.95
C LYS A 279 23.97 -7.54 20.34
N LYS A 280 25.08 -8.01 19.77
CA LYS A 280 26.43 -7.53 20.06
C LYS A 280 26.63 -6.08 19.63
N GLU A 281 26.14 -5.71 18.44
CA GLU A 281 26.33 -4.37 17.88
C GLU A 281 25.21 -3.38 18.28
N GLY A 282 24.18 -3.86 18.99
CA GLY A 282 23.03 -3.07 19.39
C GLY A 282 22.14 -2.65 18.21
N ILE A 283 22.01 -3.52 17.20
CA ILE A 283 21.10 -3.33 16.08
C ILE A 283 19.73 -3.88 16.51
N PRO A 284 18.67 -3.06 16.59
CA PRO A 284 17.47 -3.44 17.32
C PRO A 284 16.44 -4.15 16.44
N VAL A 285 16.86 -5.22 15.75
CA VAL A 285 15.96 -6.10 14.98
C VAL A 285 15.03 -6.85 15.94
N ARG A 286 13.73 -6.89 15.62
CA ARG A 286 12.69 -7.49 16.47
C ARG A 286 12.02 -8.74 15.90
N TYR A 287 12.21 -9.04 14.63
CA TYR A 287 11.72 -10.26 13.98
C TYR A 287 12.55 -10.58 12.74
N LEU A 288 12.44 -11.81 12.24
CA LEU A 288 13.12 -12.28 11.03
C LEU A 288 12.09 -12.69 9.96
N GLY A 289 12.13 -12.08 8.78
CA GLY A 289 11.34 -12.47 7.63
C GLY A 289 12.05 -13.55 6.82
N LEU A 290 11.49 -14.75 6.80
CA LEU A 290 12.11 -15.92 6.20
C LEU A 290 11.41 -16.32 4.91
N ASP A 291 12.12 -16.14 3.80
CA ASP A 291 11.80 -16.63 2.47
C ASP A 291 12.35 -18.05 2.26
N LEU A 292 11.62 -18.86 1.48
CA LEU A 292 11.98 -20.23 1.08
C LEU A 292 12.57 -21.11 2.21
N TRP A 293 11.96 -21.02 3.40
CA TRP A 293 12.38 -21.73 4.61
C TRP A 293 11.92 -23.20 4.67
N TYR A 294 11.16 -23.63 3.66
CA TYR A 294 10.45 -24.89 3.59
C TYR A 294 10.79 -25.70 2.33
N PRO A 295 10.48 -27.01 2.27
CA PRO A 295 10.66 -27.81 1.07
C PRO A 295 9.74 -27.38 -0.08
N TYR A 296 10.30 -27.21 -1.26
CA TYR A 296 9.59 -26.86 -2.49
C TYR A 296 10.02 -27.76 -3.66
N GLN A 297 9.15 -27.89 -4.66
CA GLN A 297 9.46 -28.64 -5.89
C GLN A 297 10.26 -27.76 -6.86
N GLU A 298 9.81 -26.52 -7.01
CA GLU A 298 10.45 -25.44 -7.72
C GLU A 298 10.16 -24.14 -6.94
N ILE A 299 10.98 -23.11 -7.12
CA ILE A 299 10.73 -21.82 -6.49
C ILE A 299 9.33 -21.32 -6.89
N GLY A 300 8.52 -20.96 -5.91
CA GLY A 300 7.12 -20.61 -6.10
C GLY A 300 6.14 -21.78 -6.01
N GLN A 301 6.61 -23.01 -5.77
CA GLN A 301 5.78 -24.22 -5.66
C GLN A 301 6.15 -25.06 -4.43
N ALA A 302 5.51 -24.75 -3.30
CA ALA A 302 5.74 -25.39 -2.01
C ALA A 302 5.21 -26.83 -1.96
N ILE A 303 5.99 -27.74 -1.35
CA ILE A 303 5.54 -29.10 -1.04
C ILE A 303 4.79 -29.12 0.29
N ARG A 304 5.34 -28.44 1.31
CA ARG A 304 4.75 -28.30 2.66
C ARG A 304 5.43 -27.14 3.40
N TYR A 305 4.73 -26.44 4.27
CA TYR A 305 5.26 -25.28 5.01
C TYR A 305 5.74 -25.70 6.39
N ILE A 306 6.76 -26.55 6.39
CA ILE A 306 7.54 -26.94 7.58
C ILE A 306 9.01 -26.60 7.35
N PRO A 307 9.85 -26.49 8.40
CA PRO A 307 11.25 -26.14 8.21
C PRO A 307 11.93 -27.19 7.34
N ASP A 308 12.62 -26.74 6.27
CA ASP A 308 13.43 -27.65 5.45
C ASP A 308 14.50 -28.30 6.34
N PRO A 309 14.50 -29.63 6.51
CA PRO A 309 15.42 -30.31 7.42
C PRO A 309 16.89 -30.17 7.02
N SER A 310 17.18 -29.85 5.75
CA SER A 310 18.55 -29.58 5.28
C SER A 310 19.06 -28.20 5.73
N LYS A 311 18.17 -27.20 5.83
CA LYS A 311 18.51 -25.83 6.27
C LYS A 311 18.34 -25.64 7.77
N TYR A 312 17.35 -26.32 8.36
CA TYR A 312 16.89 -26.15 9.75
C TYR A 312 16.67 -27.52 10.43
N PRO A 313 17.72 -28.34 10.64
CA PRO A 313 17.57 -29.71 11.14
C PRO A 313 16.93 -29.83 12.54
N ASN A 314 16.89 -28.73 13.31
CA ASN A 314 16.29 -28.67 14.64
C ASN A 314 14.97 -27.86 14.68
N GLY A 315 14.39 -27.55 13.51
CA GLY A 315 13.24 -26.66 13.38
C GLY A 315 13.56 -25.18 13.67
N LEU A 316 12.63 -24.30 13.34
CA LEU A 316 12.75 -22.85 13.58
C LEU A 316 12.39 -22.52 15.03
N SER A 317 11.42 -23.22 15.63
CA SER A 317 11.06 -23.06 17.04
C SER A 317 12.25 -23.25 18.01
N GLY A 318 13.19 -24.13 17.65
CA GLY A 318 14.44 -24.31 18.40
C GLY A 318 15.33 -23.07 18.36
N ILE A 319 15.41 -22.40 17.21
CA ILE A 319 16.17 -21.16 17.02
C ILE A 319 15.49 -20.01 17.77
N THR A 320 14.17 -19.85 17.67
CA THR A 320 13.41 -18.85 18.46
C THR A 320 13.68 -18.97 19.96
N LYS A 321 13.74 -20.19 20.51
CA LYS A 321 14.06 -20.40 21.94
C LYS A 321 15.45 -19.90 22.32
N ARG A 322 16.41 -19.89 21.40
CA ARG A 322 17.80 -19.42 21.64
C ARG A 322 17.95 -17.92 21.39
N THR A 323 17.30 -17.39 20.35
CA THR A 323 17.48 -16.01 19.90
C THR A 323 16.45 -15.04 20.48
N GLY A 324 15.24 -15.54 20.81
CA GLY A 324 14.09 -14.73 21.20
C GLY A 324 13.39 -14.00 20.06
N LEU A 325 13.79 -14.24 18.80
CA LEU A 325 13.22 -13.58 17.62
C LEU A 325 12.09 -14.42 17.00
N PRO A 326 10.89 -13.85 16.81
CA PRO A 326 9.80 -14.48 16.07
C PRO A 326 9.98 -14.31 14.56
N TYR A 327 9.11 -14.97 13.79
CA TYR A 327 9.21 -15.01 12.33
C TYR A 327 8.03 -14.41 11.59
N VAL A 328 8.33 -13.81 10.44
CA VAL A 328 7.39 -13.60 9.34
C VAL A 328 7.69 -14.67 8.31
N LEU A 329 6.78 -15.62 8.12
CA LEU A 329 7.07 -16.85 7.37
C LEU A 329 6.44 -16.80 5.99
N HIS A 330 7.29 -16.90 4.97
CA HIS A 330 6.89 -16.92 3.56
C HIS A 330 6.07 -18.17 3.21
N LEU A 331 5.12 -18.00 2.28
CA LEU A 331 4.37 -19.06 1.63
C LEU A 331 4.41 -18.82 0.12
N SER A 332 4.84 -19.81 -0.67
CA SER A 332 4.63 -19.83 -2.14
C SER A 332 3.21 -20.33 -2.49
N ALA A 333 2.88 -20.47 -3.77
CA ALA A 333 1.76 -21.32 -4.19
C ALA A 333 2.08 -22.80 -3.87
N LEU A 334 1.05 -23.62 -3.70
CA LEU A 334 1.20 -25.06 -3.51
C LEU A 334 1.63 -25.74 -4.81
N SER A 335 2.58 -26.66 -4.71
CA SER A 335 2.94 -27.52 -5.84
C SER A 335 1.80 -28.49 -6.17
N LYS A 336 1.78 -29.01 -7.40
CA LYS A 336 0.78 -30.00 -7.82
C LYS A 336 0.83 -31.30 -7.00
N GLU A 337 2.02 -31.68 -6.53
CA GLU A 337 2.26 -32.87 -5.70
C GLU A 337 2.52 -32.50 -4.23
N ASN A 338 1.85 -31.46 -3.74
CA ASN A 338 2.01 -31.01 -2.35
C ASN A 338 1.59 -32.10 -1.35
N ALA A 339 2.18 -32.04 -0.16
CA ALA A 339 1.98 -33.02 0.89
C ALA A 339 0.59 -32.94 1.57
N TYR A 340 -0.20 -31.89 1.29
CA TYR A 340 -1.55 -31.75 1.81
C TYR A 340 -2.58 -32.49 0.95
N GLY A 341 -2.24 -32.87 -0.28
CA GLY A 341 -3.13 -33.60 -1.19
C GLY A 341 -4.29 -32.76 -1.74
N VAL A 342 -4.14 -31.44 -1.78
CA VAL A 342 -5.15 -30.49 -2.30
C VAL A 342 -4.73 -29.90 -3.64
N ASP A 343 -5.70 -29.39 -4.41
CA ASP A 343 -5.48 -28.76 -5.72
C ASP A 343 -5.23 -27.23 -5.65
N GLY A 344 -5.17 -26.69 -4.44
CA GLY A 344 -4.98 -25.28 -4.16
C GLY A 344 -6.25 -24.43 -4.16
N ALA A 345 -7.42 -25.00 -4.49
CA ALA A 345 -8.70 -24.30 -4.38
C ALA A 345 -9.38 -24.48 -3.01
N ASP A 346 -9.00 -25.53 -2.26
CA ASP A 346 -9.61 -25.87 -0.97
C ASP A 346 -9.05 -24.97 0.16
N PRO A 347 -9.85 -24.05 0.74
CA PRO A 347 -9.38 -23.21 1.83
C PRO A 347 -9.07 -23.98 3.12
N GLN A 348 -9.59 -25.18 3.33
CA GLN A 348 -9.40 -25.93 4.59
C GLN A 348 -7.93 -26.27 4.84
N VAL A 349 -7.12 -26.35 3.79
CA VAL A 349 -5.67 -26.58 3.91
C VAL A 349 -5.01 -25.54 4.81
N TYR A 350 -5.48 -24.29 4.78
CA TYR A 350 -4.87 -23.20 5.53
C TYR A 350 -4.99 -23.35 7.04
N GLN A 351 -5.95 -24.14 7.55
CA GLN A 351 -6.01 -24.45 8.99
C GLN A 351 -4.77 -25.24 9.43
N THR A 352 -4.36 -26.22 8.63
CA THR A 352 -3.14 -27.00 8.91
C THR A 352 -1.90 -26.13 8.73
N ILE A 353 -1.84 -25.34 7.65
CA ILE A 353 -0.72 -24.43 7.39
C ILE A 353 -0.54 -23.44 8.55
N ALA A 354 -1.63 -22.81 9.00
CA ALA A 354 -1.62 -21.84 10.09
C ALA A 354 -1.04 -22.44 11.39
N GLN A 355 -1.42 -23.68 11.72
CA GLN A 355 -0.89 -24.42 12.86
C GLN A 355 0.61 -24.70 12.72
N GLU A 356 1.06 -25.09 11.53
CA GLU A 356 2.48 -25.34 11.25
C GLU A 356 3.30 -24.05 11.42
N LEU A 357 2.87 -22.94 10.81
CA LEU A 357 3.50 -21.62 10.98
C LEU A 357 3.59 -21.21 12.45
N LYS A 358 2.47 -21.35 13.18
CA LYS A 358 2.39 -20.97 14.58
C LYS A 358 3.34 -21.79 15.45
N SER A 359 3.40 -23.10 15.22
CA SER A 359 4.27 -24.01 15.98
C SER A 359 5.76 -23.69 15.83
N GLU A 360 6.15 -23.10 14.70
CA GLU A 360 7.52 -22.73 14.38
C GLU A 360 7.90 -21.30 14.82
N GLY A 361 6.99 -20.58 15.47
CA GLY A 361 7.23 -19.22 15.98
C GLY A 361 6.83 -18.10 15.01
N GLY A 362 5.99 -18.42 14.02
CA GLY A 362 5.38 -17.44 13.13
C GLY A 362 4.47 -16.47 13.88
N ILE A 363 4.60 -15.19 13.57
CA ILE A 363 3.68 -14.11 13.98
C ILE A 363 2.91 -13.53 12.79
N VAL A 364 3.42 -13.75 11.58
CA VAL A 364 2.80 -13.30 10.33
C VAL A 364 2.96 -14.40 9.28
N ALA A 365 1.87 -14.71 8.57
CA ALA A 365 1.92 -15.44 7.32
C ALA A 365 2.20 -14.44 6.19
N TRP A 366 3.40 -14.53 5.59
CA TRP A 366 3.75 -13.75 4.40
C TRP A 366 3.37 -14.58 3.18
N HIS A 367 2.14 -14.42 2.71
CA HIS A 367 1.66 -15.17 1.55
C HIS A 367 2.11 -14.51 0.26
N ASP A 368 3.15 -15.07 -0.32
CA ASP A 368 3.70 -14.73 -1.62
C ASP A 368 3.13 -15.66 -2.70
N TRP A 369 3.45 -15.40 -3.97
CA TRP A 369 2.97 -16.18 -5.11
C TRP A 369 1.44 -16.31 -5.13
N LEU A 370 0.73 -15.37 -4.51
CA LEU A 370 -0.69 -15.49 -4.23
C LEU A 370 -1.51 -15.41 -5.54
N ARG A 371 -1.14 -14.49 -6.45
CA ARG A 371 -1.70 -14.47 -7.81
C ARG A 371 -1.37 -15.74 -8.59
N THR A 372 -0.19 -16.32 -8.36
CA THR A 372 0.26 -17.55 -9.04
C THR A 372 -0.59 -18.74 -8.63
N GLN A 373 -0.96 -18.83 -7.34
CA GLN A 373 -1.93 -19.82 -6.87
C GLN A 373 -3.26 -19.71 -7.63
N GLN A 374 -3.79 -18.49 -7.79
CA GLN A 374 -5.01 -18.26 -8.58
C GLN A 374 -4.80 -18.60 -10.07
N HIS A 375 -3.65 -18.25 -10.63
CA HIS A 375 -3.31 -18.50 -12.03
C HIS A 375 -3.21 -20.00 -12.37
N PHE A 376 -2.70 -20.84 -11.46
CA PHE A 376 -2.60 -22.29 -11.71
C PHE A 376 -3.85 -23.08 -11.30
N THR A 377 -4.71 -22.53 -10.44
CA THR A 377 -5.91 -23.22 -9.98
C THR A 377 -7.13 -22.80 -10.79
N SER A 378 -7.45 -23.56 -11.84
CA SER A 378 -8.54 -23.25 -12.80
C SER A 378 -9.92 -22.96 -12.16
N ALA A 379 -10.22 -23.58 -11.02
CA ALA A 379 -11.47 -23.32 -10.29
C ALA A 379 -11.56 -21.87 -9.80
N LEU A 380 -10.45 -21.28 -9.35
CA LEU A 380 -10.37 -19.90 -8.85
C LEU A 380 -10.46 -18.84 -9.96
N GLN A 381 -10.47 -19.26 -11.24
CA GLN A 381 -10.68 -18.39 -12.40
C GLN A 381 -12.07 -18.53 -13.03
N ARG A 382 -12.69 -19.71 -12.89
CA ARG A 382 -13.95 -20.05 -13.57
C ARG A 382 -15.17 -19.92 -12.67
N ASP A 383 -14.99 -20.03 -11.36
CA ASP A 383 -16.05 -19.89 -10.36
C ASP A 383 -15.72 -18.70 -9.44
N PRO A 384 -16.40 -17.55 -9.62
CA PRO A 384 -16.23 -16.38 -8.77
C PRO A 384 -16.45 -16.67 -7.28
N THR A 385 -17.39 -17.56 -6.95
CA THR A 385 -17.71 -17.90 -5.55
C THR A 385 -16.64 -18.81 -4.94
N ALA A 386 -16.03 -19.70 -5.74
CA ALA A 386 -14.89 -20.49 -5.28
C ALA A 386 -13.68 -19.59 -4.96
N ALA A 387 -13.40 -18.61 -5.82
CA ALA A 387 -12.32 -17.66 -5.60
C ALA A 387 -12.48 -16.87 -4.29
N GLU A 388 -13.65 -16.25 -4.07
CA GLU A 388 -13.93 -15.51 -2.84
C GLU A 388 -13.82 -16.40 -1.59
N ARG A 389 -14.40 -17.62 -1.63
CA ARG A 389 -14.34 -18.57 -0.50
C ARG A 389 -12.91 -19.02 -0.19
N TRP A 390 -12.08 -19.21 -1.20
CA TRP A 390 -10.68 -19.61 -1.01
C TRP A 390 -9.89 -18.53 -0.27
N PHE A 391 -9.98 -17.28 -0.72
CA PHE A 391 -9.25 -16.17 -0.09
C PHE A 391 -9.78 -15.85 1.31
N ALA A 392 -11.10 -15.84 1.49
CA ALA A 392 -11.70 -15.64 2.80
C ALA A 392 -11.32 -16.75 3.78
N GLY A 393 -11.41 -18.02 3.36
CA GLY A 393 -11.03 -19.15 4.21
C GLY A 393 -9.55 -19.19 4.56
N MET A 394 -8.66 -18.73 3.67
CA MET A 394 -7.25 -18.50 3.99
C MET A 394 -7.10 -17.47 5.12
N ALA A 395 -7.74 -16.31 4.95
CA ALA A 395 -7.64 -15.22 5.92
C ALA A 395 -8.20 -15.63 7.29
N GLU A 396 -9.37 -16.27 7.32
CA GLU A 396 -10.03 -16.80 8.52
C GLU A 396 -9.16 -17.83 9.24
N ALA A 397 -8.59 -18.80 8.52
CA ALA A 397 -7.72 -19.82 9.12
C ALA A 397 -6.48 -19.22 9.80
N PHE A 398 -5.87 -18.19 9.20
CA PHE A 398 -4.75 -17.48 9.83
C PHE A 398 -5.20 -16.64 11.03
N GLU A 399 -6.38 -16.01 10.96
CA GLU A 399 -6.94 -15.26 12.08
C GLU A 399 -7.22 -16.15 13.29
N GLU A 400 -7.80 -17.33 13.08
CA GLU A 400 -8.12 -18.32 14.12
C GLU A 400 -6.88 -18.77 14.91
N GLU A 401 -5.72 -18.88 14.25
CA GLU A 401 -4.43 -19.22 14.89
C GLU A 401 -3.65 -17.97 15.40
N GLY A 402 -4.27 -16.79 15.32
CA GLY A 402 -3.69 -15.52 15.77
C GLY A 402 -2.45 -15.11 14.97
N LEU A 403 -2.49 -15.31 13.65
CA LEU A 403 -1.48 -14.86 12.69
C LEU A 403 -2.03 -13.67 11.90
N ALA A 404 -1.24 -12.60 11.84
CA ALA A 404 -1.46 -11.55 10.86
C ALA A 404 -1.02 -12.03 9.47
N VAL A 405 -1.50 -11.37 8.41
CA VAL A 405 -1.16 -11.70 7.03
C VAL A 405 -0.51 -10.50 6.35
N LEU A 406 0.59 -10.78 5.65
CA LEU A 406 1.25 -9.88 4.71
C LEU A 406 1.06 -10.44 3.29
N LEU A 407 0.31 -9.74 2.45
CA LEU A 407 0.11 -10.14 1.06
C LEU A 407 1.33 -9.82 0.20
N CYS A 408 1.70 -10.74 -0.69
CA CYS A 408 2.81 -10.59 -1.63
C CYS A 408 2.47 -11.28 -2.95
N MET A 409 2.91 -10.69 -4.06
CA MET A 409 2.46 -11.05 -5.41
C MET A 409 0.92 -11.19 -5.51
N GLN A 410 0.19 -10.32 -4.83
CA GLN A 410 -1.27 -10.29 -4.83
C GLN A 410 -1.83 -9.46 -5.99
N THR A 411 -3.08 -9.75 -6.39
CA THR A 411 -3.83 -8.93 -7.36
C THR A 411 -4.51 -7.74 -6.68
N MET A 412 -5.00 -6.77 -7.45
CA MET A 412 -5.88 -5.72 -6.90
C MET A 412 -7.21 -6.27 -6.42
N GLY A 413 -7.68 -7.38 -6.99
CA GLY A 413 -8.83 -8.11 -6.47
C GLY A 413 -8.61 -8.59 -5.04
N MET A 414 -7.45 -9.20 -4.76
CA MET A 414 -7.08 -9.64 -3.41
C MET A 414 -6.92 -8.47 -2.44
N ASN A 415 -6.37 -7.33 -2.89
CA ASN A 415 -6.29 -6.12 -2.08
C ASN A 415 -7.69 -5.58 -1.70
N LEU A 416 -8.64 -5.59 -2.63
CA LEU A 416 -10.02 -5.17 -2.35
C LEU A 416 -10.72 -6.16 -1.41
N ALA A 417 -10.57 -7.47 -1.64
CA ALA A 417 -11.11 -8.50 -0.75
C ALA A 417 -10.56 -8.39 0.68
N ALA A 418 -9.30 -7.96 0.84
CA ALA A 418 -8.69 -7.76 2.15
C ALA A 418 -9.41 -6.71 3.03
N THR A 419 -10.28 -5.87 2.47
CA THR A 419 -11.11 -4.93 3.25
C THR A 419 -12.06 -5.63 4.22
N ALA A 420 -12.38 -6.91 3.99
CA ALA A 420 -13.21 -7.73 4.86
C ALA A 420 -12.45 -8.53 5.95
N HIS A 421 -11.12 -8.46 5.97
CA HIS A 421 -10.29 -9.35 6.81
C HIS A 421 -9.32 -8.54 7.68
N PRO A 422 -9.64 -8.33 8.98
CA PRO A 422 -8.85 -7.49 9.88
C PRO A 422 -7.42 -7.98 10.11
N ASN A 423 -7.15 -9.28 10.02
CA ASN A 423 -5.83 -9.85 10.19
C ASN A 423 -4.90 -9.64 8.98
N ILE A 424 -5.42 -9.23 7.80
CA ILE A 424 -4.58 -8.81 6.67
C ILE A 424 -4.13 -7.36 6.88
N ILE A 425 -2.96 -7.17 7.48
CA ILE A 425 -2.53 -5.86 7.97
C ILE A 425 -1.57 -5.12 7.04
N ALA A 426 -0.98 -5.82 6.07
CA ALA A 426 0.03 -5.27 5.18
C ALA A 426 0.05 -5.97 3.82
N ALA A 427 0.62 -5.30 2.83
CA ALA A 427 0.84 -5.88 1.51
C ALA A 427 2.08 -5.28 0.84
N ARG A 428 2.74 -6.07 -0.03
CA ARG A 428 3.77 -5.56 -0.93
C ARG A 428 3.17 -4.55 -1.88
N SER A 429 3.83 -3.40 -1.99
CA SER A 429 3.39 -2.29 -2.85
C SER A 429 3.93 -2.41 -4.27
N TYR A 430 5.08 -3.06 -4.47
CA TYR A 430 5.67 -3.26 -5.79
C TYR A 430 6.65 -4.46 -5.81
N THR A 431 7.44 -4.57 -6.88
CA THR A 431 8.36 -5.68 -7.17
C THR A 431 9.57 -5.77 -6.22
N ASP A 432 10.36 -6.83 -6.37
CA ASP A 432 11.48 -7.16 -5.49
C ASP A 432 12.62 -6.15 -5.62
N TYR A 433 13.29 -5.86 -4.50
CA TYR A 433 14.42 -4.91 -4.45
C TYR A 433 15.58 -5.36 -5.35
N LEU A 434 15.72 -6.66 -5.57
CA LEU A 434 16.70 -7.25 -6.51
C LEU A 434 16.70 -6.58 -7.89
N PHE A 435 15.52 -6.25 -8.43
CA PHE A 435 15.44 -5.74 -9.80
C PHE A 435 15.95 -4.31 -9.95
N GLY A 436 16.19 -3.59 -8.85
CA GLY A 436 16.93 -2.33 -8.82
C GLY A 436 18.46 -2.51 -8.70
N GLN A 437 18.94 -3.71 -8.37
CA GLN A 437 20.35 -4.00 -8.12
C GLN A 437 21.07 -4.46 -9.38
N SER A 438 21.37 -3.51 -10.27
CA SER A 438 22.00 -3.75 -11.57
C SER A 438 23.19 -4.73 -11.55
N GLN A 439 24.09 -4.61 -10.56
CA GLN A 439 25.26 -5.51 -10.44
C GLN A 439 24.88 -6.95 -10.06
N GLN A 440 23.82 -7.15 -9.26
CA GLN A 440 23.36 -8.51 -8.94
C GLN A 440 22.69 -9.16 -10.15
N LEU A 441 21.89 -8.41 -10.90
CA LEU A 441 21.27 -8.92 -12.12
C LEU A 441 22.32 -9.37 -13.15
N GLU A 442 23.38 -8.58 -13.33
CA GLU A 442 24.50 -8.93 -14.21
C GLU A 442 25.22 -10.20 -13.76
N LYS A 443 25.39 -10.39 -12.44
CA LYS A 443 25.97 -11.62 -11.88
C LYS A 443 25.08 -12.85 -12.11
N LEU A 444 23.77 -12.74 -11.86
CA LEU A 444 22.81 -13.83 -12.10
C LEU A 444 22.76 -14.19 -13.59
N ALA A 445 22.77 -13.21 -14.48
CA ALA A 445 22.87 -13.43 -15.92
C ALA A 445 24.14 -14.20 -16.29
N ALA A 446 25.30 -13.81 -15.74
CA ALA A 446 26.57 -14.49 -15.95
C ALA A 446 26.59 -15.94 -15.38
N GLN A 447 25.73 -16.23 -14.40
CA GLN A 447 25.54 -17.57 -13.82
C GLN A 447 24.51 -18.42 -14.57
N GLY A 448 24.01 -17.95 -15.72
CA GLY A 448 23.08 -18.70 -16.57
C GLY A 448 21.61 -18.42 -16.28
N MET A 449 21.28 -17.35 -15.55
CA MET A 449 19.91 -16.91 -15.28
C MET A 449 19.59 -15.55 -15.94
N PRO A 450 19.71 -15.40 -17.27
CA PRO A 450 19.54 -14.11 -17.95
C PRO A 450 18.09 -13.57 -17.91
N GLY A 451 17.12 -14.37 -17.46
CA GLY A 451 15.73 -13.92 -17.27
C GLY A 451 15.61 -12.76 -16.29
N PHE A 452 16.36 -12.81 -15.17
CA PHE A 452 16.32 -11.75 -14.15
C PHE A 452 16.77 -10.38 -14.66
N GLU A 453 17.68 -10.34 -15.64
CA GLU A 453 18.14 -9.08 -16.21
C GLU A 453 17.04 -8.36 -17.01
N LYS A 454 16.08 -9.11 -17.58
CA LYS A 454 14.95 -8.53 -18.33
C LYS A 454 13.97 -7.77 -17.44
N GLU A 455 13.92 -8.13 -16.15
CA GLU A 455 13.08 -7.51 -15.13
C GLU A 455 13.71 -6.25 -14.51
N ARG A 456 14.91 -5.87 -14.97
CA ARG A 456 15.64 -4.70 -14.46
C ARG A 456 14.73 -3.48 -14.43
N THR A 457 14.57 -2.91 -13.24
CA THR A 457 13.62 -1.83 -12.98
C THR A 457 14.36 -0.58 -12.51
N PRO A 458 14.15 0.59 -13.13
CA PRO A 458 14.77 1.83 -12.70
C PRO A 458 14.20 2.30 -11.36
N ARG A 459 15.02 2.96 -10.54
CA ARG A 459 14.63 3.43 -9.20
C ARG A 459 13.40 4.35 -9.23
N GLN A 460 13.24 5.16 -10.28
CA GLN A 460 12.08 6.02 -10.48
C GLN A 460 10.77 5.25 -10.50
N ALA A 461 10.76 4.04 -11.10
CA ALA A 461 9.58 3.20 -11.12
C ALA A 461 9.24 2.64 -9.73
N TYR A 462 10.25 2.30 -8.92
CA TYR A 462 10.03 1.95 -7.50
C TYR A 462 9.44 3.13 -6.72
N ILE A 463 10.00 4.33 -6.86
CA ILE A 463 9.51 5.53 -6.16
C ILE A 463 8.04 5.77 -6.52
N LEU A 464 7.71 5.78 -7.82
CA LEU A 464 6.34 6.00 -8.30
C LEU A 464 5.37 4.95 -7.78
N ASN A 465 5.67 3.66 -7.98
CA ASN A 465 4.73 2.59 -7.62
C ASN A 465 4.62 2.40 -6.11
N ASN A 466 5.72 2.46 -5.35
CA ASN A 466 5.67 2.33 -3.90
C ASN A 466 4.83 3.44 -3.24
N ILE A 467 4.90 4.68 -3.74
CA ILE A 467 4.09 5.79 -3.23
C ILE A 467 2.62 5.63 -3.63
N LEU A 468 2.34 5.47 -4.92
CA LEU A 468 0.96 5.47 -5.42
C LEU A 468 0.19 4.22 -4.97
N LEU A 469 0.82 3.05 -5.04
CA LEU A 469 0.20 1.82 -4.55
C LEU A 469 0.22 1.75 -3.03
N GLY A 470 1.19 2.38 -2.35
CA GLY A 470 1.16 2.52 -0.89
C GLY A 470 -0.05 3.31 -0.39
N MET A 471 -0.43 4.39 -1.08
CA MET A 471 -1.67 5.12 -0.83
C MET A 471 -2.90 4.22 -1.03
N VAL A 472 -2.97 3.47 -2.14
CA VAL A 472 -4.09 2.54 -2.41
C VAL A 472 -4.19 1.47 -1.34
N LEU A 473 -3.07 0.86 -0.93
CA LEU A 473 -3.04 -0.15 0.14
C LEU A 473 -3.58 0.41 1.45
N HIS A 474 -3.16 1.61 1.83
CA HIS A 474 -3.65 2.24 3.05
C HIS A 474 -5.11 2.61 2.98
N ALA A 475 -5.59 3.10 1.83
CA ALA A 475 -7.01 3.31 1.61
C ALA A 475 -7.81 2.02 1.87
N LEU A 476 -7.30 0.86 1.42
CA LEU A 476 -7.90 -0.47 1.61
C LEU A 476 -7.57 -1.14 2.96
N GLY A 477 -7.00 -0.40 3.92
CA GLY A 477 -6.77 -0.88 5.27
C GLY A 477 -5.55 -1.77 5.44
N MET A 478 -4.48 -1.55 4.67
CA MET A 478 -3.20 -2.26 4.78
C MET A 478 -2.03 -1.26 4.84
N GLN A 479 -1.01 -1.56 5.64
CA GLN A 479 0.26 -0.83 5.58
C GLN A 479 1.10 -1.31 4.39
N PRO A 480 1.78 -0.41 3.66
CA PRO A 480 2.62 -0.82 2.54
C PRO A 480 3.91 -1.50 3.01
N PHE A 481 4.40 -2.43 2.21
CA PHE A 481 5.75 -2.96 2.30
C PHE A 481 6.46 -2.70 0.96
N HIS A 482 7.55 -1.95 0.99
CA HIS A 482 8.36 -1.63 -0.19
C HIS A 482 9.40 -2.72 -0.51
N ASP A 483 9.29 -3.89 0.14
CA ASP A 483 10.32 -4.95 0.26
C ASP A 483 11.42 -4.63 1.29
N LEU A 484 12.44 -5.48 1.40
CA LEU A 484 13.67 -5.17 2.14
C LEU A 484 14.53 -4.13 1.39
N PHE A 485 15.60 -3.67 2.02
CA PHE A 485 16.68 -2.94 1.34
C PHE A 485 18.05 -3.20 1.99
N ILE A 486 19.12 -2.78 1.30
CA ILE A 486 20.49 -2.82 1.82
C ILE A 486 20.85 -1.44 2.39
N THR A 487 21.21 -1.40 3.67
CA THR A 487 21.54 -0.13 4.35
C THR A 487 22.92 0.41 3.95
N ASN A 488 23.84 -0.45 3.55
CA ASN A 488 25.23 -0.06 3.35
C ASN A 488 25.54 0.31 1.90
N SER A 489 25.92 1.57 1.65
CA SER A 489 26.27 2.03 0.30
C SER A 489 27.55 1.39 -0.27
N HIS A 490 28.38 0.81 0.59
CA HIS A 490 29.61 0.09 0.25
C HIS A 490 29.49 -1.40 0.55
N HIS A 491 28.26 -1.95 0.56
CA HIS A 491 28.04 -3.36 0.79
C HIS A 491 28.85 -4.20 -0.21
N PRO A 492 29.54 -5.27 0.24
CA PRO A 492 30.37 -6.10 -0.64
C PRO A 492 29.55 -6.73 -1.77
N GLU A 493 30.29 -7.26 -2.75
CA GLU A 493 29.75 -8.09 -3.82
C GLU A 493 28.71 -7.38 -4.70
N GLY A 494 28.73 -6.05 -4.76
CA GLY A 494 27.84 -5.27 -5.63
C GLY A 494 26.42 -5.08 -5.07
N PHE A 495 26.20 -5.36 -3.79
CA PHE A 495 24.93 -5.07 -3.09
C PHE A 495 24.83 -3.62 -2.63
N GLY A 496 25.91 -2.84 -2.73
CA GLY A 496 25.93 -1.46 -2.26
C GLY A 496 24.95 -0.57 -3.03
N ASP A 497 24.13 0.18 -2.29
CA ASP A 497 23.23 1.20 -2.84
C ASP A 497 23.80 2.61 -2.60
N ALA A 498 24.20 3.29 -3.68
CA ALA A 498 24.75 4.65 -3.61
C ALA A 498 23.77 5.68 -3.02
N LEU A 499 22.47 5.38 -3.02
CA LEU A 499 21.40 6.20 -2.44
C LEU A 499 20.75 5.53 -1.21
N ALA A 500 21.46 4.66 -0.50
CA ALA A 500 20.92 3.91 0.66
C ALA A 500 20.22 4.81 1.71
N THR A 501 20.73 6.02 1.98
CA THR A 501 20.06 6.97 2.89
C THR A 501 18.71 7.46 2.33
N GLN A 502 18.59 7.68 1.03
CA GLN A 502 17.31 8.05 0.40
C GLN A 502 16.36 6.86 0.35
N GLU A 503 16.88 5.64 0.18
CA GLU A 503 16.09 4.42 0.32
C GLU A 503 15.48 4.31 1.71
N ALA A 504 16.32 4.48 2.74
CA ALA A 504 15.88 4.45 4.12
C ALA A 504 14.84 5.55 4.42
N LEU A 505 15.03 6.76 3.87
CA LEU A 505 14.02 7.82 3.95
C LEU A 505 12.67 7.36 3.36
N LEU A 506 12.67 6.75 2.17
CA LEU A 506 11.46 6.23 1.55
C LEU A 506 10.81 5.13 2.41
N ARG A 507 11.60 4.27 3.07
CA ARG A 507 11.09 3.26 4.01
C ARG A 507 10.45 3.89 5.25
N ALA A 508 11.07 4.93 5.81
CA ALA A 508 10.53 5.66 6.95
C ALA A 508 9.20 6.35 6.63
N LEU A 509 9.13 7.03 5.48
CA LEU A 509 7.96 7.77 5.03
C LEU A 509 6.80 6.86 4.59
N SER A 510 7.06 5.56 4.37
CA SER A 510 6.02 4.60 3.99
C SER A 510 4.98 4.37 5.11
N GLY A 511 5.28 4.68 6.37
CA GLY A 511 4.41 4.32 7.50
C GLY A 511 4.28 2.80 7.74
N GLY A 512 4.79 1.96 6.84
CA GLY A 512 4.58 0.53 6.78
C GLY A 512 5.83 -0.29 7.10
N VAL A 513 5.91 -1.52 6.58
CA VAL A 513 6.92 -2.49 7.01
C VAL A 513 8.33 -2.03 6.61
N VAL A 514 9.27 -2.09 7.55
CA VAL A 514 10.69 -1.75 7.30
C VAL A 514 11.56 -2.98 7.57
N GLY A 515 12.10 -3.54 6.49
CA GLY A 515 13.00 -4.69 6.51
C GLY A 515 14.37 -4.36 5.95
N ILE A 516 15.43 -4.85 6.59
CA ILE A 516 16.81 -4.79 6.06
C ILE A 516 17.28 -6.19 5.62
N GLY A 517 18.18 -6.26 4.64
CA GLY A 517 18.71 -7.52 4.09
C GLY A 517 20.23 -7.64 4.11
N ASP A 518 20.92 -6.80 4.87
CA ASP A 518 22.39 -6.73 4.90
C ASP A 518 23.05 -8.02 5.45
N GLN A 519 24.30 -8.23 5.03
CA GLN A 519 25.20 -9.26 5.56
C GLN A 519 25.57 -9.00 7.03
N VAL A 520 25.91 -10.07 7.77
CA VAL A 520 26.58 -9.98 9.08
C VAL A 520 27.76 -9.00 9.00
N GLY A 521 27.83 -8.07 9.95
CA GLY A 521 28.91 -7.07 10.03
C GLY A 521 28.80 -5.92 9.04
N LYS A 522 27.74 -5.86 8.21
CA LYS A 522 27.62 -4.84 7.14
C LYS A 522 26.47 -3.86 7.31
N VAL A 523 25.61 -4.01 8.32
CA VAL A 523 24.53 -3.04 8.60
C VAL A 523 25.10 -1.65 8.91
N ASP A 524 24.59 -0.61 8.26
CA ASP A 524 24.92 0.79 8.59
C ASP A 524 24.07 1.28 9.77
N LYS A 525 24.68 1.33 10.95
CA LYS A 525 24.01 1.81 12.17
C LYS A 525 23.52 3.25 12.07
N THR A 526 24.15 4.10 11.26
CA THR A 526 23.70 5.50 11.12
C THR A 526 22.30 5.54 10.51
N ILE A 527 22.06 4.69 9.50
CA ILE A 527 20.73 4.56 8.88
C ILE A 527 19.74 3.93 9.86
N ILE A 528 20.16 2.88 10.58
CA ILE A 528 19.31 2.24 11.59
C ILE A 528 18.88 3.25 12.67
N ASP A 529 19.81 4.07 13.16
CA ASP A 529 19.53 5.10 14.15
C ASP A 529 18.59 6.18 13.59
N GLN A 530 18.54 6.41 12.27
CA GLN A 530 17.56 7.33 11.66
C GLN A 530 16.16 6.73 11.49
N LEU A 531 16.05 5.41 11.45
CA LEU A 531 14.79 4.66 11.28
C LEU A 531 14.15 4.28 12.61
N ALA A 532 14.95 3.87 13.58
CA ALA A 532 14.48 3.21 14.80
C ALA A 532 15.09 3.83 16.06
N PHE A 533 14.36 3.65 17.16
CA PHE A 533 14.87 3.89 18.50
C PHE A 533 15.69 2.69 18.99
N PRO A 534 16.52 2.83 20.05
CA PRO A 534 17.33 1.73 20.57
C PRO A 534 16.54 0.51 21.07
N ASP A 535 15.25 0.69 21.38
CA ASP A 535 14.33 -0.39 21.71
C ASP A 535 13.71 -1.06 20.46
N GLY A 536 14.12 -0.68 19.25
CA GLY A 536 13.67 -1.28 18.00
C GLY A 536 12.30 -0.83 17.52
N ILE A 537 11.67 0.13 18.20
CA ILE A 537 10.47 0.79 17.69
C ILE A 537 10.87 1.73 16.56
N LEU A 538 10.14 1.69 15.45
CA LEU A 538 10.36 2.57 14.31
C LEU A 538 9.81 3.98 14.59
N ALA A 539 10.54 5.01 14.17
CA ALA A 539 10.01 6.36 14.08
C ALA A 539 9.17 6.46 12.81
N LYS A 540 7.85 6.60 12.98
CA LYS A 540 6.88 6.50 11.87
C LYS A 540 5.90 7.67 11.81
N PRO A 541 5.49 8.06 10.58
CA PRO A 541 4.34 8.93 10.41
C PRO A 541 3.05 8.15 10.69
N ASP A 542 1.92 8.86 10.72
CA ASP A 542 0.62 8.27 11.04
C ASP A 542 0.01 7.50 9.85
N HIS A 543 0.46 7.79 8.63
CA HIS A 543 0.03 7.14 7.39
C HIS A 543 1.16 7.13 6.33
N PRO A 544 1.08 6.38 5.21
CA PRO A 544 2.08 6.46 4.14
C PRO A 544 2.10 7.82 3.44
N LEU A 545 3.06 7.99 2.54
CA LEU A 545 3.08 9.11 1.59
C LEU A 545 1.80 9.16 0.74
N TYR A 546 1.19 10.34 0.67
CA TYR A 546 0.15 10.69 -0.28
C TYR A 546 0.71 11.66 -1.32
N PRO A 547 0.54 11.38 -2.63
CA PRO A 547 0.97 12.29 -3.68
C PRO A 547 0.11 13.55 -3.67
N LEU A 548 0.69 14.69 -4.07
CA LEU A 548 -0.10 15.85 -4.43
C LEU A 548 -0.70 15.62 -5.82
N GLN A 549 -2.01 15.82 -5.96
CA GLN A 549 -2.73 15.58 -7.19
C GLN A 549 -2.11 16.35 -8.36
N GLU A 550 -1.67 17.58 -8.15
CA GLU A 550 -1.03 18.42 -9.19
C GLU A 550 0.33 17.90 -9.67
N SER A 551 0.92 16.92 -8.98
CA SER A 551 2.18 16.28 -9.38
C SER A 551 1.98 14.94 -10.10
N LEU A 552 0.74 14.45 -10.21
CA LEU A 552 0.43 13.21 -10.91
C LEU A 552 0.62 13.38 -12.41
N GLY A 553 1.50 12.58 -13.00
CA GLY A 553 1.84 12.64 -14.43
C GLY A 553 2.99 13.59 -14.78
N GLU A 554 3.58 14.26 -13.78
CA GLU A 554 4.70 15.19 -13.96
C GLU A 554 6.07 14.53 -13.74
N ASP A 555 7.15 15.19 -14.19
CA ASP A 555 8.52 14.71 -13.99
C ASP A 555 8.95 14.70 -12.51
N ILE A 556 8.32 15.55 -11.70
CA ILE A 556 8.56 15.68 -10.26
C ILE A 556 7.32 15.18 -9.53
N LEU A 557 7.47 14.11 -8.75
CA LEU A 557 6.45 13.64 -7.83
C LEU A 557 6.65 14.32 -6.48
N VAL A 558 5.61 15.01 -6.02
CA VAL A 558 5.58 15.62 -4.69
C VAL A 558 4.63 14.80 -3.83
N ALA A 559 5.10 14.34 -2.68
CA ALA A 559 4.28 13.55 -1.76
C ALA A 559 4.53 13.98 -0.32
N TYR A 560 3.53 13.82 0.53
CA TYR A 560 3.64 14.14 1.95
C TYR A 560 3.04 13.05 2.82
N THR A 561 3.53 12.99 4.05
CA THR A 561 2.88 12.30 5.15
C THR A 561 2.97 13.18 6.39
N GLU A 562 2.35 12.80 7.50
CA GLU A 562 2.33 13.61 8.71
C GLU A 562 2.39 12.81 10.01
N SER A 563 2.73 13.51 11.08
CA SER A 563 2.41 13.11 12.44
C SER A 563 1.49 14.17 13.03
N ARG A 564 0.31 13.77 13.48
CA ARG A 564 -0.76 14.64 13.96
C ARG A 564 -1.04 14.35 15.43
N LEU A 565 -0.98 15.39 16.26
CA LEU A 565 -1.44 15.31 17.65
C LEU A 565 -2.91 15.70 17.78
N ASN A 566 -3.31 16.72 17.02
CA ASN A 566 -4.67 17.24 16.91
C ASN A 566 -4.78 18.11 15.64
N ASP A 567 -5.95 18.72 15.43
CA ASP A 567 -6.23 19.50 14.21
C ASP A 567 -5.36 20.77 14.07
N GLU A 568 -4.82 21.30 15.18
CA GLU A 568 -3.97 22.49 15.16
C GLU A 568 -2.47 22.17 15.11
N VAL A 569 -2.09 20.98 15.59
CA VAL A 569 -0.69 20.60 15.80
C VAL A 569 -0.37 19.32 15.04
N ARG A 570 0.32 19.49 13.91
CA ARG A 570 0.86 18.40 13.10
C ARG A 570 2.22 18.75 12.51
N TRP A 571 3.00 17.74 12.16
CA TRP A 571 4.24 17.88 11.39
C TRP A 571 4.00 17.26 10.01
N VAL A 572 4.26 18.02 8.95
CA VAL A 572 4.18 17.49 7.58
C VAL A 572 5.58 17.18 7.09
N TYR A 573 5.77 15.94 6.65
CA TYR A 573 6.99 15.41 6.09
C TYR A 573 6.85 15.43 4.56
N LEU A 574 7.42 16.44 3.92
CA LEU A 574 7.28 16.71 2.49
C LEU A 574 8.49 16.18 1.73
N ALA A 575 8.27 15.20 0.85
CA ALA A 575 9.28 14.60 0.00
C ALA A 575 9.02 14.93 -1.48
N ILE A 576 10.08 15.28 -2.19
CA ILE A 576 10.06 15.64 -3.60
C ILE A 576 11.01 14.70 -4.32
N PHE A 577 10.52 14.00 -5.33
CA PHE A 577 11.28 13.00 -6.07
C PHE A 577 11.32 13.37 -7.55
N ASN A 578 12.48 13.20 -8.18
CA ASN A 578 12.57 13.24 -9.64
C ASN A 578 12.38 11.85 -10.21
N ILE A 579 11.22 11.63 -10.83
CA ILE A 579 10.84 10.37 -11.45
C ILE A 579 11.12 10.34 -12.97
N SER A 580 11.74 11.38 -13.51
CA SER A 580 12.17 11.47 -14.91
C SER A 580 13.61 10.99 -15.13
N GLU A 581 14.05 10.97 -16.39
CA GLU A 581 15.42 10.61 -16.79
C GLU A 581 16.37 11.82 -16.90
N LYS A 582 15.87 13.04 -16.67
CA LYS A 582 16.65 14.28 -16.80
C LYS A 582 16.72 15.01 -15.45
N GLU A 583 17.66 15.93 -15.33
CA GLU A 583 17.70 16.86 -14.21
C GLU A 583 16.53 17.85 -14.31
N THR A 584 15.75 17.98 -13.24
CA THR A 584 14.47 18.71 -13.27
C THR A 584 14.36 19.67 -12.08
N PRO A 585 14.01 20.96 -12.30
CA PRO A 585 13.76 21.91 -11.23
C PRO A 585 12.40 21.67 -10.59
N TYR A 586 12.27 22.02 -9.31
CA TYR A 586 11.00 21.96 -8.59
C TYR A 586 10.76 23.20 -7.73
N ARG A 587 9.48 23.48 -7.48
CA ARG A 587 9.02 24.48 -6.52
C ARG A 587 7.67 24.04 -5.96
N VAL A 588 7.53 24.01 -4.64
CA VAL A 588 6.29 23.61 -3.97
C VAL A 588 5.73 24.77 -3.16
N ASN A 589 4.42 24.99 -3.26
CA ASN A 589 3.72 25.97 -2.43
C ASN A 589 3.22 25.30 -1.14
N THR A 590 3.98 25.43 -0.05
CA THR A 590 3.66 24.79 1.23
C THR A 590 2.36 25.26 1.87
N ARG A 591 1.81 26.42 1.46
CA ARG A 591 0.53 26.92 1.98
C ARG A 591 -0.67 26.08 1.58
N LEU A 592 -0.57 25.30 0.51
CA LEU A 592 -1.60 24.34 0.12
C LEU A 592 -1.62 23.10 1.02
N LEU A 593 -0.53 22.86 1.76
CA LEU A 593 -0.37 21.69 2.64
C LEU A 593 -0.52 22.05 4.11
N TYR A 594 -0.19 23.28 4.48
CA TYR A 594 -0.11 23.72 5.87
C TYR A 594 -0.61 25.15 5.99
N GLU A 595 -1.90 25.30 6.32
CA GLU A 595 -2.58 26.59 6.40
C GLU A 595 -2.08 27.47 7.56
N ASN A 596 -1.73 26.83 8.69
CA ASN A 596 -1.23 27.49 9.88
C ASN A 596 0.21 28.04 9.69
N THR A 597 0.59 28.99 10.53
CA THR A 597 1.98 29.49 10.59
C THR A 597 2.94 28.32 10.88
N HIS A 598 3.93 28.14 10.00
CA HIS A 598 4.85 27.01 10.07
C HIS A 598 6.27 27.39 9.68
N VAL A 599 7.21 26.59 10.16
CA VAL A 599 8.63 26.65 9.82
C VAL A 599 8.94 25.55 8.80
N ILE A 600 9.77 25.86 7.80
CA ILE A 600 10.25 24.88 6.81
C ILE A 600 11.71 24.52 7.13
N TYR A 601 11.95 23.27 7.48
CA TYR A 601 13.27 22.72 7.72
C TYR A 601 13.72 21.85 6.55
N ASP A 602 14.83 22.23 5.91
CA ASP A 602 15.54 21.41 4.90
C ASP A 602 16.35 20.35 5.64
N TYR A 603 15.90 19.09 5.57
CA TYR A 603 16.47 18.00 6.36
C TYR A 603 17.91 17.69 5.97
N PHE A 604 18.18 17.57 4.66
CA PHE A 604 19.52 17.28 4.15
C PHE A 604 20.44 18.49 4.27
N GLY A 605 19.92 19.70 4.02
CA GLY A 605 20.66 20.95 4.18
C GLY A 605 20.87 21.40 5.63
N LYS A 606 20.19 20.77 6.60
CA LYS A 606 20.23 21.04 8.05
C LYS A 606 20.03 22.53 8.38
N LYS A 607 19.05 23.18 7.74
CA LYS A 607 18.80 24.62 7.86
C LYS A 607 17.31 24.97 7.72
N ILE A 608 16.93 26.11 8.28
CA ILE A 608 15.61 26.71 8.02
C ILE A 608 15.63 27.41 6.67
N VAL A 609 14.57 27.23 5.87
CA VAL A 609 14.39 27.88 4.58
C VAL A 609 13.04 28.59 4.53
N SER A 610 12.91 29.57 3.63
CA SER A 610 11.65 30.29 3.42
C SER A 610 10.78 29.71 2.30
N GLN A 611 11.35 28.85 1.46
CA GLN A 611 10.70 28.28 0.27
C GLN A 611 11.22 26.87 0.00
N VAL A 612 10.31 26.00 -0.44
CA VAL A 612 10.63 24.67 -0.96
C VAL A 612 10.87 24.79 -2.46
N ARG A 613 12.14 24.73 -2.87
CA ARG A 613 12.57 24.77 -4.28
C ARG A 613 13.97 24.19 -4.43
N GLY A 614 14.25 23.67 -5.62
CA GLY A 614 15.57 23.14 -5.93
C GLY A 614 15.63 22.56 -7.34
N VAL A 615 16.64 21.73 -7.55
CA VAL A 615 16.86 20.95 -8.76
C VAL A 615 17.28 19.56 -8.31
N LEU A 616 16.71 18.52 -8.93
CA LEU A 616 16.97 17.13 -8.62
C LEU A 616 17.49 16.40 -9.84
N ARG A 617 18.52 15.57 -9.68
CA ARG A 617 18.92 14.60 -10.70
C ARG A 617 17.95 13.41 -10.71
N PRO A 618 17.95 12.58 -11.76
CA PRO A 618 17.10 11.40 -11.83
C PRO A 618 17.19 10.53 -10.57
N ALA A 619 16.02 10.11 -10.07
CA ALA A 619 15.84 9.30 -8.87
C ALA A 619 16.28 9.91 -7.53
N GLU A 620 16.75 11.17 -7.49
CA GLU A 620 17.07 11.84 -6.24
C GLU A 620 15.82 12.40 -5.54
N ALA A 621 15.93 12.54 -4.23
CA ALA A 621 14.92 13.15 -3.38
C ALA A 621 15.41 14.43 -2.68
N SER A 622 14.51 15.40 -2.50
CA SER A 622 14.62 16.46 -1.49
C SER A 622 13.59 16.22 -0.38
N TYR A 623 13.93 16.58 0.86
CA TYR A 623 13.10 16.28 2.02
C TYR A 623 13.03 17.47 2.98
N PHE A 624 11.80 17.86 3.30
CA PHE A 624 11.50 19.01 4.15
C PHE A 624 10.52 18.62 5.26
N ILE A 625 10.67 19.26 6.42
CA ILE A 625 9.75 19.12 7.55
C ILE A 625 9.08 20.46 7.77
N LEU A 626 7.74 20.48 7.69
CA LEU A 626 6.92 21.62 8.03
C LEU A 626 6.42 21.41 9.45
N ALA A 627 6.85 22.28 10.37
CA ALA A 627 6.52 22.19 11.78
C ALA A 627 5.70 23.41 12.22
N PRO A 628 4.78 23.25 13.19
CA PRO A 628 3.97 24.36 13.67
C PRO A 628 4.86 25.40 14.34
N GLU A 629 4.62 26.68 14.04
CA GLU A 629 5.25 27.79 14.75
C GLU A 629 4.27 28.37 15.78
N LYS A 630 4.63 28.29 17.06
CA LYS A 630 3.86 28.80 18.19
C LYS A 630 4.74 29.73 19.01
N GLU A 631 4.25 30.92 19.35
CA GLU A 631 5.01 31.92 20.13
C GLU A 631 6.42 32.23 19.55
N GLY A 632 6.58 32.20 18.22
CA GLY A 632 7.88 32.42 17.55
C GLY A 632 8.88 31.25 17.68
N ILE A 633 8.40 30.08 18.12
CA ILE A 633 9.16 28.85 18.31
C ILE A 633 8.57 27.77 17.42
N GLY A 634 9.40 27.12 16.60
CA GLY A 634 9.03 25.95 15.82
C GLY A 634 9.71 24.71 16.39
N PHE A 635 8.96 23.84 17.08
CA PHE A 635 9.52 22.57 17.53
C PHE A 635 9.58 21.60 16.35
N LEU A 636 10.76 21.29 15.83
CA LEU A 636 10.93 20.44 14.65
C LEU A 636 10.91 18.94 14.98
N GLY A 637 11.24 18.57 16.22
CA GLY A 637 11.32 17.19 16.69
C GLY A 637 12.75 16.65 16.81
N LEU A 638 12.90 15.33 16.73
CA LEU A 638 14.16 14.59 16.78
C LEU A 638 15.01 14.86 15.53
N GLY A 639 16.19 15.43 15.73
CA GLY A 639 17.11 15.80 14.65
C GLY A 639 17.92 14.64 14.07
N ASP A 640 17.84 13.48 14.70
CA ASP A 640 18.52 12.24 14.34
C ASP A 640 17.57 11.20 13.71
N LYS A 641 16.29 11.52 13.52
CA LYS A 641 15.29 10.63 12.89
C LYS A 641 14.82 11.19 11.56
N PHE A 642 14.41 10.33 10.62
CA PHE A 642 13.75 10.80 9.39
C PHE A 642 12.37 11.38 9.71
N ILE A 643 11.59 10.62 10.48
CA ILE A 643 10.35 11.10 11.07
C ILE A 643 10.74 11.82 12.37
N ALA A 644 10.86 13.14 12.28
CA ALA A 644 11.34 13.93 13.40
C ALA A 644 10.33 13.96 14.55
N ALA A 645 9.03 13.86 14.26
CA ALA A 645 8.00 14.04 15.26
C ALA A 645 6.97 12.91 15.35
N PRO A 646 7.38 11.64 15.52
CA PRO A 646 6.46 10.51 15.51
C PRO A 646 5.46 10.61 16.68
N SER A 647 4.17 10.42 16.40
CA SER A 647 3.06 10.50 17.38
C SER A 647 3.17 9.47 18.50
N SER A 648 3.98 8.42 18.30
CA SER A 648 4.33 7.43 19.31
C SER A 648 5.29 7.95 20.40
N HIS A 649 6.05 9.02 20.14
CA HIS A 649 7.06 9.53 21.06
C HIS A 649 6.90 11.01 21.41
N ILE A 650 6.21 11.79 20.58
CA ILE A 650 5.75 13.13 20.96
C ILE A 650 4.27 13.01 21.26
N ARG A 651 3.88 13.37 22.48
CA ARG A 651 2.54 13.12 23.02
C ARG A 651 1.75 14.40 23.26
N GLY A 652 2.39 15.56 23.15
CA GLY A 652 1.72 16.85 23.35
C GLY A 652 2.61 18.02 22.99
N LEU A 653 1.98 19.11 22.53
CA LEU A 653 2.58 20.41 22.36
C LEU A 653 1.53 21.45 22.73
N GLN A 654 1.87 22.35 23.65
CA GLN A 654 0.95 23.37 24.15
C GLN A 654 1.66 24.69 24.42
N GLU A 655 0.91 25.78 24.29
CA GLU A 655 1.36 27.14 24.59
C GLU A 655 1.08 27.45 26.06
N ALA A 656 2.05 28.03 26.76
CA ALA A 656 1.91 28.41 28.15
C ALA A 656 2.75 29.67 28.46
N GLU A 657 2.08 30.81 28.63
CA GLU A 657 2.70 32.07 29.10
C GLU A 657 3.96 32.50 28.30
N GLY A 658 3.87 32.50 26.96
CA GLY A 658 5.00 32.85 26.07
C GLY A 658 6.07 31.75 25.98
N ARG A 659 5.71 30.52 26.34
CA ARG A 659 6.54 29.32 26.20
C ARG A 659 5.81 28.26 25.38
N VAL A 660 6.59 27.39 24.74
CA VAL A 660 6.10 26.15 24.15
C VAL A 660 6.50 24.99 25.05
N GLN A 661 5.54 24.23 25.54
CA GLN A 661 5.77 23.02 26.30
C GLN A 661 5.49 21.80 25.42
N VAL A 662 6.46 20.90 25.32
CA VAL A 662 6.37 19.64 24.57
C VAL A 662 6.40 18.48 25.55
N VAL A 663 5.51 17.51 25.38
CA VAL A 663 5.49 16.26 26.14
C VAL A 663 6.05 15.15 25.26
N LEU A 664 7.08 14.47 25.76
CA LEU A 664 7.78 13.40 25.05
C LEU A 664 7.75 12.10 25.85
N SER A 665 7.88 10.99 25.14
CA SER A 665 8.10 9.65 25.67
C SER A 665 9.24 9.03 24.87
N LEU A 666 10.45 8.98 25.44
CA LEU A 666 11.65 8.51 24.73
C LEU A 666 12.36 7.42 25.55
N PRO A 667 12.99 6.41 24.92
CA PRO A 667 13.66 5.35 25.65
C PRO A 667 14.77 5.88 26.56
N LEU A 668 14.83 5.34 27.78
CA LEU A 668 15.84 5.67 28.78
C LEU A 668 17.26 5.28 28.32
N GLY A 669 18.27 5.93 28.89
CA GLY A 669 19.69 5.66 28.61
C GLY A 669 20.21 6.25 27.29
N GLY A 670 19.33 6.74 26.42
CA GLY A 670 19.67 7.48 25.20
C GLY A 670 19.98 8.95 25.46
N THR A 671 20.58 9.60 24.46
CA THR A 671 20.74 11.06 24.40
C THR A 671 20.19 11.52 23.06
N TYR A 672 19.20 12.41 23.08
CA TYR A 672 18.40 12.75 21.90
C TYR A 672 18.60 14.21 21.50
N PRO A 673 18.95 14.51 20.25
CA PRO A 673 19.05 15.87 19.74
C PRO A 673 17.66 16.37 19.30
N LEU A 674 17.07 17.31 20.03
CA LEU A 674 15.81 17.95 19.65
C LEU A 674 16.08 19.24 18.87
N LYS A 675 15.54 19.34 17.66
CA LYS A 675 15.69 20.50 16.78
C LYS A 675 14.56 21.50 17.03
N VAL A 676 14.95 22.76 17.19
CA VAL A 676 14.02 23.85 17.51
C VAL A 676 14.39 25.09 16.69
N PHE A 677 13.43 25.65 15.97
CA PHE A 677 13.53 27.00 15.43
C PHE A 677 13.17 28.02 16.52
N CYS A 678 13.98 29.07 16.63
CA CYS A 678 13.65 30.24 17.44
C CYS A 678 14.33 31.47 16.83
N SER A 679 13.57 32.55 16.64
CA SER A 679 14.09 33.81 16.08
C SER A 679 15.00 34.58 17.06
N GLY A 680 14.78 34.42 18.36
CA GLY A 680 15.58 35.00 19.44
C GLY A 680 16.54 34.01 20.09
N LYS A 681 16.99 34.32 21.32
CA LYS A 681 17.74 33.36 22.15
C LYS A 681 16.80 32.32 22.74
N LEU A 682 17.12 31.05 22.58
CA LEU A 682 16.34 29.95 23.15
C LEU A 682 16.82 29.61 24.56
N ALA A 683 15.89 29.54 25.51
CA ALA A 683 16.07 28.87 26.79
C ALA A 683 15.28 27.56 26.79
N ALA A 684 15.87 26.48 27.31
CA ALA A 684 15.26 25.16 27.39
C ALA A 684 15.41 24.59 28.81
N GLU A 685 14.31 24.12 29.38
CA GLU A 685 14.24 23.47 30.69
C GLU A 685 13.41 22.20 30.56
N ALA A 686 13.80 21.12 31.25
CA ALA A 686 13.06 19.87 31.22
C ALA A 686 12.68 19.38 32.62
N LYS A 687 11.55 18.70 32.72
CA LYS A 687 11.09 17.96 33.90
C LYS A 687 10.92 16.50 33.53
N GLY A 688 11.62 15.60 34.21
CA GLY A 688 11.73 14.18 33.85
C GLY A 688 12.83 13.88 32.82
N ALA A 689 13.68 14.87 32.51
CA ALA A 689 14.88 14.72 31.70
C ALA A 689 15.93 15.77 32.09
N GLU A 690 17.19 15.49 31.77
CA GLU A 690 18.31 16.42 31.89
C GLU A 690 18.54 17.12 30.54
N VAL A 691 18.60 18.46 30.53
CA VAL A 691 19.07 19.23 29.37
C VAL A 691 20.59 19.33 29.47
N LEU A 692 21.29 18.62 28.59
CA LEU A 692 22.75 18.51 28.63
C LEU A 692 23.43 19.72 28.00
N GLU A 693 22.93 20.13 26.83
CA GLU A 693 23.53 21.19 26.04
C GLU A 693 22.47 21.82 25.12
N VAL A 694 22.59 23.13 24.89
CA VAL A 694 21.83 23.85 23.86
C VAL A 694 22.82 24.51 22.91
N THR A 695 22.88 24.03 21.67
CA THR A 695 23.72 24.62 20.62
C THR A 695 22.85 25.28 19.56
N SER A 696 23.41 26.23 18.81
CA SER A 696 22.68 26.96 17.78
C SER A 696 23.51 27.22 16.54
N MET A 697 22.87 27.16 15.37
CA MET A 697 23.40 27.64 14.11
C MET A 697 22.36 28.57 13.49
N SER A 698 22.62 29.88 13.51
CA SER A 698 21.63 30.91 13.15
C SER A 698 20.38 30.81 14.04
N ASN A 699 19.21 30.61 13.46
CA ASN A 699 17.90 30.46 14.10
C ASN A 699 17.51 29.01 14.39
N LEU A 700 18.39 28.04 14.11
CA LEU A 700 18.18 26.62 14.37
C LEU A 700 18.98 26.18 15.60
N TYR A 701 18.28 25.70 16.63
CA TYR A 701 18.84 25.19 17.87
C TYR A 701 18.80 23.67 17.91
N THR A 702 19.75 23.08 18.64
CA THR A 702 19.74 21.67 19.05
C THR A 702 19.77 21.61 20.56
N VAL A 703 18.71 21.08 21.16
CA VAL A 703 18.60 20.82 22.59
C VAL A 703 18.88 19.35 22.82
N TRP A 704 20.02 19.02 23.43
CA TRP A 704 20.38 17.65 23.76
C TRP A 704 19.76 17.26 25.08
N VAL A 705 18.88 16.26 25.06
CA VAL A 705 18.17 15.79 26.26
C VAL A 705 18.51 14.34 26.59
N ARG A 706 18.60 14.05 27.88
CA ARG A 706 18.69 12.68 28.41
C ARG A 706 17.48 12.41 29.30
N PRO A 707 16.54 11.54 28.90
CA PRO A 707 15.39 11.19 29.72
C PRO A 707 15.82 10.56 31.05
N THR A 708 15.20 10.98 32.15
CA THR A 708 15.32 10.32 33.46
C THR A 708 14.04 9.54 33.81
N ASP A 709 12.92 9.94 33.23
CA ASP A 709 11.61 9.28 33.30
C ASP A 709 11.17 8.85 31.89
N GLU A 710 10.31 7.83 31.78
CA GLU A 710 9.79 7.33 30.49
C GLU A 710 9.04 8.41 29.71
N SER A 711 8.34 9.30 30.42
CA SER A 711 7.73 10.50 29.86
C SER A 711 8.21 11.75 30.58
N PHE A 712 8.49 12.80 29.82
CA PHE A 712 9.01 14.06 30.33
C PHE A 712 8.45 15.25 29.57
N SER A 713 8.54 16.44 30.16
CA SER A 713 8.15 17.69 29.50
C SER A 713 9.35 18.58 29.25
N LEU A 714 9.46 19.13 28.05
CA LEU A 714 10.43 20.14 27.66
C LEU A 714 9.74 21.50 27.51
N SER A 715 10.18 22.50 28.26
CA SER A 715 9.71 23.88 28.17
C SER A 715 10.72 24.72 27.38
N LEU A 716 10.25 25.39 26.34
CA LEU A 716 11.02 26.20 25.41
C LEU A 716 10.55 27.66 25.50
N ALA A 717 11.47 28.60 25.69
CA ALA A 717 11.16 30.02 25.79
C ALA A 717 12.09 30.87 24.92
N GLY A 718 11.51 31.69 24.05
CA GLY A 718 12.23 32.66 23.25
C GLY A 718 12.45 33.95 24.04
N ARG A 719 13.69 34.45 24.09
CA ARG A 719 13.99 35.78 24.62
C ARG A 719 14.27 36.73 23.47
N THR A 720 13.52 37.83 23.39
CA THR A 720 13.83 38.96 22.51
C THR A 720 15.21 39.50 22.88
N MET A 721 16.08 39.68 21.88
CA MET A 721 17.35 40.39 22.11
C MET A 721 17.02 41.85 22.43
N SER A 722 17.22 42.24 23.68
CA SER A 722 17.12 43.63 24.15
C SER A 722 18.17 44.51 23.50
#